data_AF-A0A420Z8H5-F1
#
_entry.id   AF-A0A420Z8H5-F1
#
_cell.length_a   1.000
_cell.length_b   1.000
_cell.length_c   1.000
_cell.angle_alpha   90.00
_cell.angle_beta   90.00
_cell.angle_gamma   90.00
#
_symmetry.space_group_name_H-M   'P 1'
#
loop_
_entity.id
_entity.type
_entity.pdbx_description
1 polymer ?
#
loop_
_entity_poly.entity_id
_entity_poly.type
_entity_poly.pdbx_seq_one_letter_code
_entity_poly.pdbx_strand_id
1 'polypeptide(L)'
;MIDDVFELLLRLGIRSRRRSRKVKFGDKIFVASEINITDRESIINFRNNINIFSKEDSVERLYVRYANHNYSTRKFDNYGKEVWGHFNKKEKTVLRNRYGLRPEYGPNKRVLNKALDDLHISFYEFKNEAIGWSSVKSVEYIGKLPTVSVYVEKYNTIVTDVIEHNTEAISINMLHYAYTHEGVTVLVIAPYKNQVGLIFDKLDLFLGKSESLSASIKRNTKNPYRVEFHNGSKILGFTSGTRTGSKSTGIRGQDAHMILIDEADYLSPGDFEVILAIQASRPDVLIWASSTPTGKREMFWRFCTDTQLGYKEFHFPSSVSPSWNAHTERLERAQYSDVGYKHEFEAEFGDIAEGVFLKKFVDASLQSYDLARVRKQSGSIYTIGVDWNAAGNGTCIIVTEWNKELNAGRGAFKVVQKTVITQEEFTQVRSCEEIIRLNDKWNPSCIYVDTGYGATQIEMLRKYGLENPKTGLANKVKGIYFGDRMEIRDPVTKQIVKKHMKPFIVNLAARRMEDGQVILPESEDIKNGLVGQIRDYTVIRTTALGQPIYSEENDHAIVAWMLSILAATMEFSDIAKQGRIASIGIAGRFGERLDRDFKISKTKKDEERRNRARVTPRWFGKHMFSETTARSTLDFMRARNRKVEGKKSHSTVGQLKRLRSMSRREGRATF
;
A
#
# COMPACT_ATOMS: atom_id res chain seq x y z
N MET A 1 1.00 -42.89 -2.71
CA MET A 1 0.34 -43.98 -1.96
C MET A 1 -0.20 -43.53 -0.60
N ILE A 2 0.64 -43.07 0.35
CA ILE A 2 0.11 -42.66 1.67
C ILE A 2 -0.76 -41.40 1.59
N ASP A 3 -0.44 -40.49 0.67
CA ASP A 3 -1.22 -39.28 0.42
C ASP A 3 -2.57 -39.62 -0.24
N ASP A 4 -2.57 -40.53 -1.22
CA ASP A 4 -3.80 -41.04 -1.84
C ASP A 4 -4.71 -41.74 -0.82
N VAL A 5 -4.11 -42.49 0.12
CA VAL A 5 -4.84 -43.14 1.22
C VAL A 5 -5.38 -42.11 2.20
N PHE A 6 -4.62 -41.07 2.52
CA PHE A 6 -5.07 -39.98 3.40
C PHE A 6 -6.24 -39.20 2.79
N GLU A 7 -6.16 -38.88 1.49
CA GLU A 7 -7.25 -38.22 0.76
C GLU A 7 -8.49 -39.11 0.63
N LEU A 8 -8.31 -40.42 0.38
CA LEU A 8 -9.41 -41.39 0.36
C LEU A 8 -10.15 -41.43 1.70
N LEU A 9 -9.41 -41.43 2.82
CA LEU A 9 -9.99 -41.40 4.16
C LEU A 9 -10.81 -40.14 4.39
N LEU A 10 -10.29 -38.97 3.99
CA LEU A 10 -11.02 -37.72 4.10
C LEU A 10 -12.31 -37.70 3.27
N ARG A 11 -12.28 -38.21 2.03
CA ARG A 11 -13.47 -38.33 1.16
C ARG A 11 -14.57 -39.18 1.78
N LEU A 12 -14.19 -40.18 2.58
CA LEU A 12 -15.11 -41.07 3.29
C LEU A 12 -15.50 -40.56 4.69
N GLY A 13 -15.20 -39.29 5.01
CA GLY A 13 -15.52 -38.67 6.28
C GLY A 13 -14.72 -39.22 7.46
N ILE A 14 -13.53 -39.78 7.21
CA ILE A 14 -12.63 -40.38 8.20
C ILE A 14 -11.49 -39.39 8.45
N ARG A 15 -11.54 -38.71 9.59
CA ARG A 15 -10.50 -37.79 10.05
C ARG A 15 -9.31 -38.60 10.54
N SER A 16 -8.14 -38.30 9.98
CA SER A 16 -6.90 -38.98 10.33
C SER A 16 -5.74 -38.00 10.45
N ARG A 17 -4.64 -38.39 11.09
CA ARG A 17 -3.41 -37.62 11.26
C ARG A 17 -2.25 -38.33 10.59
N ARG A 18 -1.46 -37.61 9.78
CA ARG A 18 -0.27 -38.14 9.12
C ARG A 18 0.98 -37.90 9.96
N ARG A 19 1.85 -38.91 10.07
CA ARG A 19 3.18 -38.81 10.68
C ARG A 19 4.20 -39.44 9.75
N SER A 20 5.33 -38.78 9.52
CA SER A 20 6.43 -39.37 8.74
C SER A 20 7.70 -39.40 9.58
N ARG A 21 8.41 -40.52 9.54
CA ARG A 21 9.68 -40.71 10.25
C ARG A 21 10.69 -41.44 9.36
N LYS A 22 11.97 -41.06 9.46
CA LYS A 22 13.05 -41.82 8.85
C LYS A 22 13.37 -43.02 9.74
N VAL A 23 13.28 -44.24 9.20
CA VAL A 23 13.54 -45.49 9.92
C VAL A 23 14.74 -46.16 9.25
N LYS A 24 15.75 -46.50 10.06
CA LYS A 24 16.93 -47.24 9.59
C LYS A 24 16.63 -48.74 9.68
N PHE A 25 16.85 -49.47 8.59
CA PHE A 25 16.73 -50.93 8.56
C PHE A 25 17.98 -51.52 7.89
N GLY A 26 18.85 -52.15 8.69
CA GLY A 26 20.22 -52.46 8.28
C GLY A 26 21.00 -51.18 7.97
N ASP A 27 21.70 -51.16 6.83
CA ASP A 27 22.49 -50.00 6.37
C ASP A 27 21.70 -49.00 5.52
N LYS A 28 20.39 -49.22 5.31
CA LYS A 28 19.54 -48.35 4.49
C LYS A 28 18.55 -47.55 5.35
N ILE A 29 18.26 -46.32 4.93
CA ILE A 29 17.29 -45.42 5.57
C ILE A 29 16.03 -45.35 4.70
N PHE A 30 14.88 -45.62 5.30
CA PHE A 30 13.57 -45.56 4.66
C PHE A 30 12.74 -44.43 5.27
N VAL A 31 11.84 -43.83 4.50
CA VAL A 31 10.81 -42.93 5.01
C VAL A 31 9.57 -43.77 5.29
N ALA A 32 9.24 -43.94 6.57
CA ALA A 32 8.01 -44.61 6.99
C ALA A 32 6.95 -43.55 7.30
N SER A 33 5.77 -43.69 6.70
CA SER A 33 4.63 -42.83 6.96
C SER A 33 3.53 -43.63 7.66
N GLU A 34 2.89 -42.98 8.63
CA GLU A 34 1.87 -43.53 9.52
C GLU A 34 0.62 -42.64 9.43
N ILE A 35 -0.56 -43.27 9.39
CA ILE A 35 -1.85 -42.61 9.47
C ILE A 35 -2.53 -43.05 10.76
N ASN A 36 -2.89 -42.09 11.60
CA ASN A 36 -3.53 -42.31 12.89
C ASN A 36 -4.99 -41.81 12.87
N ILE A 37 -5.94 -42.69 13.15
CA ILE A 37 -7.36 -42.35 13.31
C ILE A 37 -7.68 -42.43 14.80
N THR A 38 -8.18 -41.34 15.39
CA THR A 38 -8.31 -41.25 16.86
C THR A 38 -9.71 -40.94 17.34
N ASP A 39 -10.59 -40.43 16.49
CA ASP A 39 -11.97 -40.11 16.87
C ASP A 39 -12.94 -41.27 16.54
N ARG A 40 -14.00 -41.34 17.35
CA ARG A 40 -14.98 -42.43 17.32
C ARG A 40 -15.69 -42.54 15.98
N GLU A 41 -16.19 -41.43 15.43
CA GLU A 41 -16.94 -41.42 14.18
C GLU A 41 -16.07 -41.88 13.01
N SER A 42 -14.82 -41.43 12.96
CA SER A 42 -13.88 -41.84 11.91
C SER A 42 -13.46 -43.31 12.04
N ILE A 43 -13.34 -43.87 13.25
CA ILE A 43 -13.10 -45.31 13.44
C ILE A 43 -14.30 -46.14 12.96
N ILE A 44 -15.52 -45.69 13.26
CA ILE A 44 -16.75 -46.35 12.80
C ILE A 44 -16.86 -46.28 11.27
N ASN A 45 -16.65 -45.10 10.69
CA ASN A 45 -16.67 -44.89 9.24
C ASN A 45 -15.56 -45.67 8.54
N PHE A 46 -14.37 -45.78 9.15
CA PHE A 46 -13.25 -46.56 8.61
C PHE A 46 -13.59 -48.05 8.54
N ARG A 47 -14.18 -48.60 9.60
CA ARG A 47 -14.62 -50.01 9.62
C ARG A 47 -15.73 -50.28 8.61
N ASN A 48 -16.69 -49.37 8.47
CA ASN A 48 -17.86 -49.57 7.61
C ASN A 48 -17.56 -49.34 6.12
N ASN A 49 -16.69 -48.39 5.79
CA ASN A 49 -16.47 -47.97 4.39
C ASN A 49 -15.18 -48.54 3.77
N ILE A 50 -14.19 -48.93 4.58
CA ILE A 50 -12.88 -49.37 4.06
C ILE A 50 -12.51 -50.74 4.61
N ASN A 51 -12.42 -50.87 5.94
CA ASN A 51 -11.86 -52.02 6.64
C ASN A 51 -10.40 -52.34 6.19
N ILE A 52 -9.76 -53.37 6.74
CA ILE A 52 -8.42 -53.80 6.30
C ILE A 52 -8.45 -55.29 6.03
N PHE A 53 -8.22 -55.65 4.77
CA PHE A 53 -8.09 -57.05 4.33
C PHE A 53 -7.06 -57.78 5.21
N SER A 54 -7.40 -58.95 5.74
CA SER A 54 -6.61 -59.78 6.68
C SER A 54 -6.43 -59.25 8.11
N LYS A 55 -7.03 -58.11 8.46
CA LYS A 55 -7.03 -57.53 9.82
C LYS A 55 -8.43 -57.22 10.33
N GLU A 56 -9.45 -57.82 9.74
CA GLU A 56 -10.86 -57.58 10.03
C GLU A 56 -11.16 -57.78 11.53
N ASP A 57 -10.66 -58.87 12.14
CA ASP A 57 -10.83 -59.13 13.57
C ASP A 57 -10.19 -58.05 14.47
N SER A 58 -9.08 -57.45 14.02
CA SER A 58 -8.42 -56.39 14.78
C SER A 58 -9.17 -55.06 14.65
N VAL A 59 -9.70 -54.76 13.47
CA VAL A 59 -10.56 -53.61 13.23
C VAL A 59 -11.89 -53.77 13.98
N GLU A 60 -12.46 -54.97 14.01
CA GLU A 60 -13.70 -55.29 14.72
C GLU A 60 -13.51 -55.19 16.24
N ARG A 61 -12.41 -55.69 16.80
CA ARG A 61 -12.08 -55.47 18.22
C ARG A 61 -11.93 -53.99 18.57
N LEU A 62 -11.35 -53.20 17.66
CA LEU A 62 -11.25 -51.75 17.84
C LEU A 62 -12.64 -51.11 17.79
N TYR A 63 -13.45 -51.46 16.80
CA TYR A 63 -14.83 -51.01 16.67
C TYR A 63 -15.64 -51.35 17.91
N VAL A 64 -15.66 -52.60 18.37
CA VAL A 64 -16.33 -53.04 19.60
C VAL A 64 -15.85 -52.24 20.81
N ARG A 65 -14.53 -51.98 20.92
CA ARG A 65 -13.97 -51.13 21.98
C ARG A 65 -14.52 -49.70 21.93
N TYR A 66 -14.65 -49.08 20.75
CA TYR A 66 -15.10 -47.69 20.59
C TYR A 66 -16.63 -47.53 20.46
N ALA A 67 -17.34 -48.60 20.12
CA ALA A 67 -18.79 -48.68 20.03
C ALA A 67 -19.42 -48.93 21.41
N ASN A 68 -18.81 -49.79 22.23
CA ASN A 68 -19.33 -50.18 23.55
C ASN A 68 -18.73 -49.39 24.72
N HIS A 69 -17.62 -48.66 24.54
CA HIS A 69 -17.21 -47.66 25.52
C HIS A 69 -17.79 -46.30 25.16
N ASN A 70 -18.40 -45.65 26.16
CA ASN A 70 -18.68 -44.21 26.15
C ASN A 70 -17.36 -43.43 26.23
N TYR A 71 -16.49 -43.55 25.22
CA TYR A 71 -15.42 -42.59 25.01
C TYR A 71 -16.09 -41.29 24.64
N SER A 72 -16.16 -40.42 25.64
CA SER A 72 -16.63 -39.06 25.48
C SER A 72 -15.84 -38.40 24.34
N THR A 73 -16.54 -37.97 23.29
CA THR A 73 -16.08 -36.94 22.34
C THR A 73 -15.72 -35.61 23.05
N ARG A 74 -15.96 -35.52 24.36
CA ARG A 74 -15.93 -34.33 25.22
C ARG A 74 -14.56 -33.94 25.78
N LYS A 75 -13.44 -34.19 25.09
CA LYS A 75 -12.16 -33.59 25.55
C LYS A 75 -12.00 -32.11 25.20
N PHE A 76 -12.91 -31.54 24.41
CA PHE A 76 -12.87 -30.13 24.02
C PHE A 76 -14.26 -29.45 23.97
N ASP A 77 -15.18 -29.77 24.88
CA ASP A 77 -16.43 -28.99 25.02
C ASP A 77 -16.39 -28.05 26.22
N ASN A 78 -15.47 -27.09 26.13
CA ASN A 78 -15.27 -26.06 27.13
C ASN A 78 -15.60 -24.70 26.52
N TYR A 79 -16.12 -23.77 27.32
CA TYR A 79 -16.05 -22.35 26.97
C TYR A 79 -14.59 -21.90 27.02
N GLY A 80 -14.20 -20.82 26.33
CA GLY A 80 -12.87 -20.26 26.52
C GLY A 80 -12.72 -19.63 27.92
N LYS A 81 -11.48 -19.27 28.28
CA LYS A 81 -11.16 -18.78 29.64
C LYS A 81 -11.78 -17.40 29.91
N GLU A 82 -12.07 -16.65 28.86
CA GLU A 82 -12.68 -15.32 28.87
C GLU A 82 -14.07 -15.30 29.54
N VAL A 83 -14.81 -16.42 29.54
CA VAL A 83 -16.07 -16.56 30.29
C VAL A 83 -15.90 -16.27 31.78
N TRP A 84 -14.70 -16.50 32.34
CA TRP A 84 -14.42 -16.16 33.73
C TRP A 84 -14.44 -14.65 34.00
N GLY A 85 -14.30 -13.79 33.00
CA GLY A 85 -14.36 -12.32 33.14
C GLY A 85 -15.70 -11.81 33.68
N HIS A 86 -16.77 -12.59 33.51
CA HIS A 86 -18.14 -12.19 33.85
C HIS A 86 -18.57 -12.58 35.26
N PHE A 87 -17.79 -13.43 35.95
CA PHE A 87 -18.08 -13.84 37.33
C PHE A 87 -17.28 -13.00 38.31
N ASN A 88 -17.90 -12.57 39.41
CA ASN A 88 -17.17 -11.90 40.50
C ASN A 88 -16.34 -12.92 41.32
N LYS A 89 -15.46 -12.42 42.19
CA LYS A 89 -14.54 -13.27 42.97
C LYS A 89 -15.27 -14.29 43.86
N LYS A 90 -16.47 -13.95 44.34
CA LYS A 90 -17.30 -14.82 45.18
C LYS A 90 -17.92 -15.96 44.35
N GLU A 91 -18.47 -15.63 43.19
CA GLU A 91 -19.03 -16.60 42.22
C GLU A 91 -17.97 -17.57 41.70
N LYS A 92 -16.78 -17.08 41.31
CA LYS A 92 -15.67 -17.95 40.91
C LYS A 92 -15.27 -18.92 42.01
N THR A 93 -15.31 -18.47 43.26
CA THR A 93 -14.98 -19.32 44.41
C THR A 93 -16.05 -20.39 44.62
N VAL A 94 -17.33 -20.06 44.45
CA VAL A 94 -18.45 -21.01 44.53
C VAL A 94 -18.39 -22.03 43.39
N LEU A 95 -18.21 -21.58 42.15
CA LEU A 95 -18.07 -22.44 40.97
C LEU A 95 -16.87 -23.39 41.09
N ARG A 96 -15.76 -22.91 41.68
CA ARG A 96 -14.59 -23.73 41.96
C ARG A 96 -14.83 -24.77 43.05
N ASN A 97 -15.34 -24.36 44.20
CA ASN A 97 -15.42 -25.22 45.36
C ASN A 97 -16.58 -26.22 45.26
N ARG A 98 -17.71 -25.83 44.65
CA ARG A 98 -18.92 -26.66 44.57
C ARG A 98 -18.98 -27.49 43.29
N TYR A 99 -18.47 -26.97 42.17
CA TYR A 99 -18.58 -27.62 40.85
C TYR A 99 -17.22 -28.02 40.25
N GLY A 100 -16.12 -27.79 40.98
CA GLY A 100 -14.77 -28.19 40.55
C GLY A 100 -14.20 -27.41 39.36
N LEU A 101 -14.84 -26.31 38.95
CA LEU A 101 -14.45 -25.52 37.80
C LEU A 101 -13.27 -24.61 38.14
N ARG A 102 -12.25 -24.59 37.27
CA ARG A 102 -10.99 -23.90 37.54
C ARG A 102 -10.83 -22.65 36.65
N PRO A 103 -10.70 -21.44 37.22
CA PRO A 103 -10.54 -20.19 36.46
C PRO A 103 -9.34 -20.18 35.52
N GLU A 104 -8.34 -21.01 35.80
CA GLU A 104 -7.12 -21.13 34.99
C GLU A 104 -7.38 -21.86 33.65
N TYR A 105 -8.55 -22.46 33.45
CA TYR A 105 -8.93 -23.24 32.26
C TYR A 105 -10.32 -22.85 31.74
N GLY A 106 -10.57 -23.12 30.46
CA GLY A 106 -11.91 -22.99 29.90
C GLY A 106 -12.87 -23.94 30.61
N PRO A 107 -13.99 -23.48 31.19
CA PRO A 107 -14.87 -24.35 31.97
C PRO A 107 -15.67 -25.28 31.04
N ASN A 108 -15.87 -26.53 31.47
CA ASN A 108 -16.69 -27.46 30.71
C ASN A 108 -18.13 -26.92 30.58
N LYS A 109 -18.65 -26.84 29.35
CA LYS A 109 -19.92 -26.14 29.08
C LYS A 109 -21.09 -26.71 29.85
N ARG A 110 -21.18 -28.05 29.94
CA ARG A 110 -22.25 -28.74 30.67
C ARG A 110 -22.20 -28.49 32.17
N VAL A 111 -21.00 -28.54 32.76
CA VAL A 111 -20.83 -28.33 34.21
C VAL A 111 -21.11 -26.88 34.57
N LEU A 112 -20.66 -25.92 33.75
CA LEU A 112 -20.95 -24.51 33.98
C LEU A 112 -22.43 -24.20 33.80
N ASN A 113 -23.07 -24.62 32.70
CA ASN A 113 -24.51 -24.36 32.48
C ASN A 113 -25.36 -24.94 33.62
N LYS A 114 -25.07 -26.16 34.09
CA LYS A 114 -25.75 -26.73 35.26
C LYS A 114 -25.52 -25.90 36.53
N ALA A 115 -24.28 -25.46 36.77
CA ALA A 115 -23.97 -24.64 37.93
C ALA A 115 -24.69 -23.28 37.90
N LEU A 116 -24.88 -22.71 36.71
CA LEU A 116 -25.60 -21.45 36.52
C LEU A 116 -27.09 -21.61 36.76
N ASP A 117 -27.68 -22.70 36.27
CA ASP A 117 -29.08 -23.05 36.52
C ASP A 117 -29.32 -23.28 38.02
N ASP A 118 -28.46 -24.06 38.69
CA ASP A 118 -28.52 -24.36 40.12
C ASP A 118 -28.34 -23.10 40.99
N LEU A 119 -27.60 -22.10 40.51
CA LEU A 119 -27.33 -20.84 41.20
C LEU A 119 -28.28 -19.71 40.77
N HIS A 120 -29.22 -19.99 39.86
CA HIS A 120 -30.14 -19.02 39.24
C HIS A 120 -29.44 -17.79 38.64
N ILE A 121 -28.26 -18.00 38.05
CA ILE A 121 -27.50 -16.94 37.38
C ILE A 121 -27.93 -16.88 35.92
N SER A 122 -28.61 -15.79 35.52
CA SER A 122 -29.07 -15.60 34.14
C SER A 122 -27.91 -15.43 33.17
N PHE A 123 -27.80 -16.33 32.18
CA PHE A 123 -26.68 -16.39 31.23
C PHE A 123 -26.96 -15.71 29.88
N TYR A 124 -28.02 -14.87 29.81
CA TYR A 124 -28.52 -14.27 28.57
C TYR A 124 -27.66 -13.14 27.98
N GLU A 125 -26.57 -12.73 28.64
CA GLU A 125 -25.66 -11.68 28.15
C GLU A 125 -24.46 -12.22 27.34
N PHE A 126 -24.31 -13.54 27.13
CA PHE A 126 -23.21 -14.14 26.36
C PHE A 126 -23.44 -14.20 24.84
N LYS A 127 -24.28 -13.33 24.30
CA LYS A 127 -24.50 -13.19 22.85
C LYS A 127 -23.27 -12.50 22.22
N ASN A 128 -22.18 -13.25 22.07
CA ASN A 128 -21.01 -12.80 21.33
C ASN A 128 -21.21 -13.17 19.85
N GLU A 129 -21.16 -12.18 18.96
CA GLU A 129 -21.51 -12.28 17.53
C GLU A 129 -20.52 -13.09 16.67
N ALA A 130 -19.48 -13.68 17.25
CA ALA A 130 -18.36 -14.20 16.45
C ALA A 130 -18.48 -15.67 16.00
N ILE A 131 -19.13 -16.59 16.74
CA ILE A 131 -19.30 -18.00 16.32
C ILE A 131 -20.56 -18.61 16.95
N GLY A 132 -21.47 -19.17 16.13
CA GLY A 132 -22.65 -19.91 16.59
C GLY A 132 -22.83 -21.24 15.86
N TRP A 133 -23.27 -22.27 16.57
CA TRP A 133 -23.77 -23.54 16.01
C TRP A 133 -25.23 -23.69 16.39
N SER A 134 -26.09 -23.97 15.41
CA SER A 134 -27.53 -24.20 15.60
C SER A 134 -27.92 -25.51 14.93
N SER A 135 -28.81 -26.28 15.55
CA SER A 135 -29.46 -27.38 14.85
C SER A 135 -30.43 -26.80 13.82
N VAL A 136 -30.35 -27.27 12.58
CA VAL A 136 -31.33 -26.92 11.55
C VAL A 136 -32.69 -27.43 12.03
N LYS A 137 -33.59 -26.52 12.43
CA LYS A 137 -34.93 -26.85 12.93
C LYS A 137 -35.89 -27.19 11.78
N SER A 138 -35.72 -26.53 10.64
CA SER A 138 -36.46 -26.79 9.40
C SER A 138 -35.62 -26.30 8.21
N VAL A 139 -35.84 -26.91 7.05
CA VAL A 139 -35.35 -26.42 5.75
C VAL A 139 -36.58 -26.04 4.95
N GLU A 140 -36.67 -24.77 4.57
CA GLU A 140 -37.79 -24.24 3.80
C GLU A 140 -37.31 -23.86 2.40
N TYR A 141 -38.13 -24.18 1.41
CA TYR A 141 -37.84 -23.87 0.03
C TYR A 141 -38.08 -22.37 -0.23
N ILE A 142 -37.00 -21.62 -0.47
CA ILE A 142 -37.03 -20.17 -0.71
C ILE A 142 -37.02 -19.78 -2.19
N GLY A 143 -37.21 -20.75 -3.09
CA GLY A 143 -37.14 -20.57 -4.54
C GLY A 143 -35.84 -21.06 -5.16
N LYS A 144 -35.77 -21.04 -6.50
CA LYS A 144 -34.56 -21.39 -7.25
C LYS A 144 -33.61 -20.19 -7.28
N LEU A 145 -32.58 -20.24 -6.44
CA LEU A 145 -31.47 -19.28 -6.47
C LEU A 145 -30.30 -19.88 -7.26
N PRO A 146 -29.58 -19.07 -8.07
CA PRO A 146 -28.33 -19.49 -8.68
C PRO A 146 -27.36 -19.89 -7.57
N THR A 147 -27.00 -21.17 -7.52
CA THR A 147 -26.09 -21.73 -6.52
C THR A 147 -24.91 -22.33 -7.25
N VAL A 148 -23.69 -21.87 -6.93
CA VAL A 148 -22.46 -22.38 -7.54
C VAL A 148 -21.77 -23.30 -6.53
N SER A 149 -21.54 -24.55 -6.93
CA SER A 149 -20.69 -25.48 -6.18
C SER A 149 -19.28 -25.39 -6.77
N VAL A 150 -18.30 -24.95 -5.97
CA VAL A 150 -16.91 -24.83 -6.39
C VAL A 150 -16.09 -25.94 -5.74
N TYR A 151 -15.52 -26.82 -6.56
CA TYR A 151 -14.67 -27.93 -6.14
C TYR A 151 -13.37 -27.88 -6.94
N VAL A 152 -12.22 -27.96 -6.25
CA VAL A 152 -10.89 -28.02 -6.88
C VAL A 152 -10.21 -29.29 -6.36
N GLU A 153 -9.89 -30.19 -7.28
CA GLU A 153 -9.59 -31.60 -6.99
C GLU A 153 -8.19 -31.84 -6.37
N LYS A 154 -7.27 -30.86 -6.45
CA LYS A 154 -5.84 -31.01 -6.10
C LYS A 154 -5.19 -29.87 -5.31
N TYR A 155 -5.91 -28.78 -5.02
CA TYR A 155 -5.35 -27.61 -4.35
C TYR A 155 -6.28 -27.11 -3.25
N ASN A 156 -5.72 -26.33 -2.31
CA ASN A 156 -6.52 -25.68 -1.28
C ASN A 156 -7.51 -24.70 -1.93
N THR A 157 -8.81 -24.88 -1.70
CA THR A 157 -9.85 -23.94 -2.16
C THR A 157 -9.97 -22.81 -1.14
N ILE A 158 -9.52 -21.61 -1.51
CA ILE A 158 -9.75 -20.38 -0.74
C ILE A 158 -10.92 -19.66 -1.41
N VAL A 159 -12.05 -19.59 -0.71
CA VAL A 159 -13.21 -18.80 -1.15
C VAL A 159 -13.17 -17.45 -0.46
N THR A 160 -13.18 -16.40 -1.25
CA THR A 160 -13.03 -15.01 -0.81
C THR A 160 -13.76 -14.11 -1.78
N ASP A 161 -14.36 -13.03 -1.29
CA ASP A 161 -15.20 -12.15 -2.11
C ASP A 161 -14.39 -11.49 -3.24
N VAL A 162 -13.16 -11.02 -2.95
CA VAL A 162 -12.17 -10.53 -3.93
C VAL A 162 -10.76 -10.63 -3.31
N ILE A 163 -9.78 -11.17 -4.03
CA ILE A 163 -8.35 -10.93 -3.78
C ILE A 163 -7.86 -9.98 -4.88
N GLU A 164 -7.56 -8.73 -4.52
CA GLU A 164 -7.10 -7.72 -5.49
C GLU A 164 -5.56 -7.68 -5.62
N HIS A 165 -4.81 -8.31 -4.69
CA HIS A 165 -3.35 -8.17 -4.62
C HIS A 165 -2.60 -9.49 -4.38
N ASN A 166 -1.55 -9.73 -5.18
CA ASN A 166 -0.69 -10.92 -5.09
C ASN A 166 -0.05 -11.12 -3.71
N THR A 167 0.39 -10.03 -3.07
CA THR A 167 0.95 -10.06 -1.71
C THR A 167 -0.05 -10.62 -0.69
N GLU A 168 -1.35 -10.36 -0.85
CA GLU A 168 -2.37 -10.92 0.05
C GLU A 168 -2.52 -12.42 -0.14
N ALA A 169 -2.50 -12.91 -1.38
CA ALA A 169 -2.53 -14.34 -1.68
C ALA A 169 -1.31 -15.07 -1.08
N ILE A 170 -0.13 -14.48 -1.20
CA ILE A 170 1.11 -14.96 -0.58
C ILE A 170 0.97 -15.04 0.95
N SER A 171 0.47 -13.99 1.59
CA SER A 171 0.23 -13.96 3.05
C SER A 171 -0.78 -15.01 3.52
N ILE A 172 -1.87 -15.23 2.78
CA ILE A 172 -2.87 -16.24 3.13
C ILE A 172 -2.27 -17.65 3.02
N ASN A 173 -1.56 -17.95 1.93
CA ASN A 173 -1.01 -19.28 1.72
C ASN A 173 0.06 -19.63 2.76
N MET A 174 0.96 -18.70 3.09
CA MET A 174 1.97 -18.98 4.13
C MET A 174 1.33 -19.28 5.50
N LEU A 175 0.28 -18.56 5.89
CA LEU A 175 -0.46 -18.84 7.13
C LEU A 175 -1.14 -20.21 7.06
N HIS A 176 -1.85 -20.48 5.97
CA HIS A 176 -2.54 -21.74 5.77
C HIS A 176 -1.57 -22.92 5.83
N TYR A 177 -0.45 -22.85 5.09
CA TYR A 177 0.55 -23.91 5.05
C TYR A 177 1.18 -24.17 6.41
N ALA A 178 1.61 -23.11 7.11
CA ALA A 178 2.21 -23.23 8.45
C ALA A 178 1.21 -23.71 9.52
N TYR A 179 -0.08 -23.35 9.39
CA TYR A 179 -1.13 -23.77 10.32
C TYR A 179 -1.53 -25.23 10.14
N THR A 180 -1.62 -25.70 8.90
CA THR A 180 -2.13 -27.05 8.55
C THR A 180 -1.08 -28.15 8.58
N HIS A 181 0.20 -27.80 8.62
CA HIS A 181 1.32 -28.75 8.67
C HIS A 181 2.12 -28.57 9.95
N GLU A 182 2.56 -29.65 10.59
CA GLU A 182 3.38 -29.62 11.81
C GLU A 182 4.89 -29.55 11.46
N GLY A 183 5.64 -28.73 12.19
CA GLY A 183 7.11 -28.67 12.10
C GLY A 183 7.67 -28.13 10.77
N VAL A 184 6.87 -27.43 9.96
CA VAL A 184 7.33 -26.90 8.65
C VAL A 184 7.99 -25.53 8.78
N THR A 185 8.92 -25.23 7.88
CA THR A 185 9.53 -23.91 7.75
C THR A 185 9.11 -23.26 6.45
N VAL A 186 8.48 -22.09 6.55
CA VAL A 186 8.08 -21.25 5.41
C VAL A 186 8.99 -20.03 5.35
N LEU A 187 9.62 -19.80 4.20
CA LEU A 187 10.42 -18.62 3.95
C LEU A 187 9.63 -17.66 3.08
N VAL A 188 9.64 -16.37 3.43
CA VAL A 188 9.21 -15.31 2.53
C VAL A 188 10.40 -14.38 2.25
N ILE A 189 10.64 -14.13 0.97
CA ILE A 189 11.78 -13.36 0.47
C ILE A 189 11.25 -12.22 -0.39
N ALA A 190 11.74 -11.02 -0.14
CA ALA A 190 11.45 -9.85 -0.97
C ALA A 190 12.75 -9.03 -1.15
N PRO A 191 12.87 -8.22 -2.22
CA PRO A 191 14.06 -7.41 -2.46
C PRO A 191 14.30 -6.37 -1.36
N TYR A 192 13.25 -5.88 -0.70
CA TYR A 192 13.39 -4.81 0.29
C TYR A 192 12.77 -5.13 1.66
N LYS A 193 13.39 -4.60 2.72
CA LYS A 193 12.93 -4.76 4.12
C LYS A 193 11.50 -4.30 4.34
N ASN A 194 11.12 -3.19 3.71
CA ASN A 194 9.78 -2.63 3.87
C ASN A 194 8.70 -3.57 3.32
N GLN A 195 8.97 -4.28 2.22
CA GLN A 195 8.03 -5.25 1.64
C GLN A 195 7.82 -6.45 2.57
N VAL A 196 8.91 -7.01 3.11
CA VAL A 196 8.82 -8.05 4.14
C VAL A 196 8.03 -7.54 5.35
N GLY A 197 8.25 -6.28 5.76
CA GLY A 197 7.48 -5.64 6.81
C GLY A 197 5.98 -5.59 6.51
N LEU A 198 5.60 -5.14 5.31
CA LEU A 198 4.20 -5.09 4.87
C LEU A 198 3.53 -6.46 4.86
N ILE A 199 4.25 -7.50 4.41
CA ILE A 199 3.77 -8.88 4.46
C ILE A 199 3.48 -9.27 5.90
N PHE A 200 4.41 -9.04 6.83
CA PHE A 200 4.21 -9.38 8.25
C PHE A 200 3.12 -8.54 8.93
N ASP A 201 2.95 -7.27 8.55
CA ASP A 201 1.82 -6.45 9.00
C ASP A 201 0.48 -7.02 8.49
N LYS A 202 0.45 -7.56 7.27
CA LYS A 202 -0.73 -8.26 6.73
C LYS A 202 -0.97 -9.59 7.46
N LEU A 203 0.07 -10.33 7.81
CA LEU A 203 -0.05 -11.52 8.67
C LEU A 203 -0.66 -11.16 10.01
N ASP A 204 -0.17 -10.11 10.68
CA ASP A 204 -0.72 -9.61 11.95
C ASP A 204 -2.20 -9.25 11.81
N LEU A 205 -2.60 -8.61 10.70
CA LEU A 205 -3.99 -8.30 10.41
C LEU A 205 -4.85 -9.58 10.29
N PHE A 206 -4.38 -10.58 9.56
CA PHE A 206 -5.12 -11.85 9.41
C PHE A 206 -5.20 -12.63 10.72
N LEU A 207 -4.11 -12.66 11.49
CA LEU A 207 -4.10 -13.25 12.83
C LEU A 207 -5.08 -12.54 13.77
N GLY A 208 -5.14 -11.21 13.73
CA GLY A 208 -6.06 -10.41 14.54
C GLY A 208 -7.54 -10.63 14.19
N LYS A 209 -7.84 -11.09 12.97
CA LYS A 209 -9.20 -11.40 12.51
C LYS A 209 -9.65 -12.83 12.85
N SER A 210 -8.76 -13.69 13.32
CA SER A 210 -9.08 -15.10 13.58
C SER A 210 -8.51 -15.54 14.93
N GLU A 211 -9.40 -15.72 15.91
CA GLU A 211 -9.02 -16.14 17.26
C GLU A 211 -8.31 -17.51 17.27
N SER A 212 -8.74 -18.45 16.42
CA SER A 212 -8.11 -19.77 16.30
C SER A 212 -6.71 -19.71 15.70
N LEU A 213 -6.47 -18.85 14.70
CA LEU A 213 -5.13 -18.62 14.14
C LEU A 213 -4.25 -17.90 15.17
N SER A 214 -4.76 -16.85 15.82
CA SER A 214 -4.04 -16.11 16.86
C SER A 214 -3.61 -17.03 18.02
N ALA A 215 -4.52 -17.88 18.51
CA ALA A 215 -4.23 -18.84 19.58
C ALA A 215 -3.23 -19.94 19.17
N SER A 216 -3.02 -20.17 17.87
CA SER A 216 -2.04 -21.12 17.38
C SER A 216 -0.60 -20.58 17.38
N ILE A 217 -0.43 -19.26 17.57
CA ILE A 217 0.87 -18.60 17.56
C ILE A 217 1.56 -18.72 18.91
N LYS A 218 2.73 -19.36 18.91
CA LYS A 218 3.63 -19.46 20.06
C LYS A 218 4.50 -18.22 20.24
N ARG A 219 4.96 -17.63 19.13
CA ARG A 219 5.84 -16.46 19.13
C ARG A 219 5.67 -15.65 17.85
N ASN A 220 5.61 -14.34 17.96
CA ASN A 220 5.61 -13.41 16.83
C ASN A 220 6.64 -12.30 17.09
N THR A 221 7.62 -12.12 16.21
CA THR A 221 8.66 -11.10 16.31
C THR A 221 8.85 -10.37 14.99
N LYS A 222 9.10 -9.05 15.05
CA LYS A 222 9.40 -8.22 13.87
C LYS A 222 10.90 -8.05 13.59
N ASN A 223 11.76 -8.35 14.56
CA ASN A 223 13.22 -8.28 14.41
C ASN A 223 13.90 -9.47 15.14
N PRO A 224 14.29 -10.54 14.43
CA PRO A 224 13.99 -10.83 13.01
C PRO A 224 12.50 -11.10 12.78
N TYR A 225 12.05 -10.92 11.53
CA TYR A 225 10.68 -11.26 11.11
C TYR A 225 10.43 -12.77 11.25
N ARG A 226 9.58 -13.15 12.21
CA ARG A 226 9.25 -14.54 12.50
C ARG A 226 7.85 -14.67 13.11
N VAL A 227 7.07 -15.61 12.60
CA VAL A 227 5.88 -16.16 13.25
C VAL A 227 6.13 -17.64 13.53
N GLU A 228 6.00 -18.08 14.76
CA GLU A 228 6.20 -19.46 15.21
C GLU A 228 4.89 -19.99 15.81
N PHE A 229 4.47 -21.17 15.38
CA PHE A 229 3.23 -21.82 15.76
C PHE A 229 3.48 -22.87 16.86
N HIS A 230 2.46 -23.18 17.65
CA HIS A 230 2.52 -24.22 18.68
C HIS A 230 2.72 -25.63 18.10
N ASN A 231 2.38 -25.84 16.83
CA ASN A 231 2.63 -27.07 16.08
C ASN A 231 4.10 -27.23 15.63
N GLY A 232 4.99 -26.32 16.03
CA GLY A 232 6.41 -26.32 15.66
C GLY A 232 6.73 -25.68 14.31
N SER A 233 5.73 -25.26 13.55
CA SER A 233 5.92 -24.59 12.27
C SER A 233 6.34 -23.13 12.45
N LYS A 234 7.06 -22.58 11.47
CA LYS A 234 7.54 -21.19 11.50
C LYS A 234 7.53 -20.55 10.12
N ILE A 235 7.17 -19.27 10.09
CA ILE A 235 7.28 -18.37 8.94
C ILE A 235 8.44 -17.42 9.23
N LEU A 236 9.38 -17.28 8.30
CA LEU A 236 10.57 -16.43 8.44
C LEU A 236 10.65 -15.45 7.26
N GLY A 237 10.87 -14.17 7.55
CA GLY A 237 10.99 -13.12 6.55
C GLY A 237 12.44 -12.68 6.33
N PHE A 238 12.88 -12.67 5.07
CA PHE A 238 14.22 -12.26 4.69
C PHE A 238 14.22 -11.26 3.53
N THR A 239 15.22 -10.38 3.54
CA THR A 239 15.46 -9.43 2.44
C THR A 239 16.61 -9.92 1.57
N SER A 240 16.48 -9.75 0.26
CA SER A 240 17.62 -9.88 -0.65
C SER A 240 18.56 -8.68 -0.48
N GLY A 241 19.87 -8.90 -0.42
CA GLY A 241 20.89 -7.91 -0.02
C GLY A 241 21.19 -6.81 -1.05
N THR A 242 20.23 -6.42 -1.87
CA THR A 242 20.37 -5.58 -3.08
C THR A 242 21.04 -4.21 -2.88
N ARG A 243 21.25 -3.74 -1.64
CA ARG A 243 21.75 -2.38 -1.36
C ARG A 243 23.22 -2.27 -0.93
N THR A 244 23.91 -3.34 -0.51
CA THR A 244 25.16 -3.16 0.27
C THR A 244 26.39 -3.89 -0.25
N GLY A 245 26.38 -4.49 -1.45
CA GLY A 245 27.50 -5.34 -1.91
C GLY A 245 27.77 -6.54 -0.97
N SER A 246 26.91 -6.73 0.03
CA SER A 246 26.92 -7.83 0.97
C SER A 246 26.02 -8.89 0.35
N LYS A 247 26.61 -9.99 -0.13
CA LYS A 247 25.85 -11.18 -0.54
C LYS A 247 24.80 -11.50 0.52
N SER A 248 23.61 -11.95 0.12
CA SER A 248 22.48 -12.32 0.99
C SER A 248 22.85 -13.38 2.03
N THR A 249 23.55 -12.99 3.10
CA THR A 249 24.12 -13.88 4.12
C THR A 249 23.07 -14.47 5.05
N GLY A 250 21.93 -13.78 5.25
CA GLY A 250 20.86 -14.24 6.15
C GLY A 250 19.99 -15.36 5.59
N ILE A 251 19.83 -15.44 4.25
CA ILE A 251 19.03 -16.47 3.57
C ILE A 251 19.83 -17.79 3.46
N ARG A 252 21.15 -17.68 3.25
CA ARG A 252 22.03 -18.84 3.11
C ARG A 252 22.05 -19.66 4.40
N GLY A 253 21.87 -20.98 4.27
CA GLY A 253 21.87 -21.91 5.40
C GLY A 253 20.52 -22.05 6.12
N GLN A 254 19.45 -21.42 5.62
CA GLN A 254 18.09 -21.73 6.06
C GLN A 254 17.60 -23.04 5.43
N ASP A 255 16.79 -23.78 6.19
CA ASP A 255 15.98 -24.89 5.68
C ASP A 255 14.56 -24.40 5.37
N ALA A 256 13.93 -24.93 4.33
CA ALA A 256 12.59 -24.53 3.90
C ALA A 256 11.77 -25.73 3.42
N HIS A 257 10.47 -25.70 3.71
CA HIS A 257 9.48 -26.59 3.12
C HIS A 257 8.64 -25.83 2.07
N MET A 258 8.56 -24.51 2.20
CA MET A 258 7.95 -23.62 1.22
C MET A 258 8.74 -22.31 1.16
N ILE A 259 8.98 -21.80 -0.04
CA ILE A 259 9.61 -20.51 -0.31
C ILE A 259 8.63 -19.66 -1.11
N LEU A 260 8.24 -18.52 -0.54
CA LEU A 260 7.44 -17.50 -1.22
C LEU A 260 8.35 -16.32 -1.57
N ILE A 261 8.28 -15.87 -2.81
CA ILE A 261 9.08 -14.76 -3.33
C ILE A 261 8.11 -13.67 -3.76
N ASP A 262 8.15 -12.52 -3.10
CA ASP A 262 7.41 -11.34 -3.53
C ASP A 262 8.35 -10.40 -4.29
N GLU A 263 7.83 -9.75 -5.33
CA GLU A 263 8.57 -8.87 -6.24
C GLU A 263 9.79 -9.56 -6.87
N ALA A 264 9.59 -10.79 -7.32
CA ALA A 264 10.64 -11.70 -7.77
C ALA A 264 11.45 -11.20 -8.97
N ASP A 265 10.88 -10.40 -9.88
CA ASP A 265 11.58 -9.89 -11.07
C ASP A 265 12.61 -8.79 -10.73
N TYR A 266 12.57 -8.28 -9.49
CA TYR A 266 13.54 -7.33 -8.96
C TYR A 266 14.70 -7.99 -8.20
N LEU A 267 14.67 -9.31 -8.01
CA LEU A 267 15.77 -10.05 -7.40
C LEU A 267 16.93 -10.19 -8.38
N SER A 268 18.15 -10.18 -7.84
CA SER A 268 19.36 -10.40 -8.65
C SER A 268 19.55 -11.89 -8.97
N PRO A 269 20.30 -12.24 -10.04
CA PRO A 269 20.67 -13.63 -10.31
C PRO A 269 21.33 -14.34 -9.11
N GLY A 270 22.17 -13.62 -8.36
CA GLY A 270 22.81 -14.16 -7.15
C GLY A 270 21.85 -14.43 -5.99
N ASP A 271 20.72 -13.71 -5.91
CA ASP A 271 19.66 -14.02 -4.94
C ASP A 271 18.95 -15.32 -5.32
N PHE A 272 18.64 -15.51 -6.61
CA PHE A 272 18.07 -16.76 -7.12
C PHE A 272 19.00 -17.95 -6.92
N GLU A 273 20.31 -17.81 -7.11
CA GLU A 273 21.27 -18.88 -6.80
C GLU A 273 21.16 -19.36 -5.35
N VAL A 274 21.00 -18.44 -4.39
CA VAL A 274 20.85 -18.80 -2.97
C VAL A 274 19.50 -19.48 -2.72
N ILE A 275 18.42 -18.98 -3.32
CA ILE A 275 17.08 -19.54 -3.18
C ILE A 275 17.02 -20.97 -3.75
N LEU A 276 17.54 -21.15 -4.95
CA LEU A 276 17.57 -22.44 -5.64
C LEU A 276 18.52 -23.43 -4.95
N ALA A 277 19.56 -22.96 -4.27
CA ALA A 277 20.38 -23.82 -3.42
C ALA A 277 19.60 -24.35 -2.20
N ILE A 278 18.70 -23.56 -1.61
CA ILE A 278 17.80 -24.04 -0.54
C ILE A 278 16.84 -25.09 -1.11
N GLN A 279 16.25 -24.83 -2.28
CA GLN A 279 15.42 -25.81 -2.97
C GLN A 279 16.20 -27.11 -3.23
N ALA A 280 17.42 -27.03 -3.76
CA ALA A 280 18.24 -28.20 -4.05
C ALA A 280 18.60 -29.03 -2.79
N SER A 281 18.55 -28.42 -1.60
CA SER A 281 18.80 -29.14 -0.34
C SER A 281 17.68 -30.11 0.04
N ARG A 282 16.50 -30.00 -0.59
CA ARG A 282 15.31 -30.80 -0.27
C ARG A 282 14.42 -31.05 -1.51
N PRO A 283 14.05 -32.30 -1.79
CA PRO A 283 13.28 -32.63 -3.00
C PRO A 283 11.83 -32.13 -2.99
N ASP A 284 11.30 -31.75 -1.82
CA ASP A 284 9.89 -31.46 -1.56
C ASP A 284 9.58 -29.96 -1.36
N VAL A 285 10.52 -29.06 -1.70
CA VAL A 285 10.33 -27.61 -1.49
C VAL A 285 9.40 -27.03 -2.54
N LEU A 286 8.30 -26.42 -2.08
CA LEU A 286 7.41 -25.64 -2.93
C LEU A 286 7.93 -24.21 -3.08
N ILE A 287 8.04 -23.74 -4.32
CA ILE A 287 8.37 -22.34 -4.62
C ILE A 287 7.13 -21.66 -5.20
N TRP A 288 6.77 -20.51 -4.64
CA TRP A 288 5.78 -19.62 -5.23
C TRP A 288 6.39 -18.22 -5.39
N ALA A 289 6.31 -17.65 -6.59
CA ALA A 289 6.82 -16.32 -6.89
C ALA A 289 5.71 -15.42 -7.44
N SER A 290 5.68 -14.17 -7.01
CA SER A 290 4.87 -13.09 -7.60
C SER A 290 5.76 -11.90 -7.94
N SER A 291 5.42 -11.19 -9.01
CA SER A 291 6.05 -9.91 -9.36
C SER A 291 5.21 -9.18 -10.40
N THR A 292 5.36 -7.87 -10.44
CA THR A 292 5.11 -7.11 -11.67
C THR A 292 6.33 -7.26 -12.60
N PRO A 293 6.15 -7.59 -13.89
CA PRO A 293 7.27 -7.78 -14.80
C PRO A 293 7.99 -6.46 -15.12
N THR A 294 9.31 -6.51 -15.26
CA THR A 294 10.18 -5.38 -15.67
C THR A 294 10.62 -5.49 -17.13
N GLY A 295 10.30 -6.63 -17.75
CA GLY A 295 10.71 -7.04 -19.09
C GLY A 295 12.08 -7.70 -19.18
N LYS A 296 12.81 -7.83 -18.07
CA LYS A 296 14.01 -8.67 -18.00
C LYS A 296 13.72 -10.11 -18.42
N ARG A 297 14.71 -10.75 -19.03
CA ARG A 297 14.67 -12.17 -19.43
C ARG A 297 15.47 -13.04 -18.47
N GLU A 298 15.30 -12.78 -17.18
CA GLU A 298 16.03 -13.43 -16.09
C GLU A 298 15.21 -14.57 -15.45
N MET A 299 15.57 -15.01 -14.24
CA MET A 299 15.01 -16.22 -13.63
C MET A 299 13.51 -16.17 -13.41
N PHE A 300 12.92 -15.02 -13.03
CA PHE A 300 11.47 -14.92 -12.88
C PHE A 300 10.75 -15.07 -14.23
N TRP A 301 11.24 -14.41 -15.29
CA TRP A 301 10.74 -14.64 -16.65
C TRP A 301 10.82 -16.12 -17.05
N ARG A 302 11.92 -16.80 -16.72
CA ARG A 302 12.06 -18.25 -16.96
C ARG A 302 11.05 -19.06 -16.16
N PHE A 303 10.77 -18.73 -14.89
CA PHE A 303 9.71 -19.40 -14.13
C PHE A 303 8.34 -19.29 -14.82
N CYS A 304 8.07 -18.16 -15.48
CA CYS A 304 6.81 -17.94 -16.18
C CYS A 304 6.75 -18.60 -17.57
N THR A 305 7.88 -18.70 -18.28
CA THR A 305 7.88 -19.05 -19.73
C THR A 305 8.51 -20.41 -20.06
N ASP A 306 9.45 -20.88 -19.24
CA ASP A 306 10.16 -22.13 -19.47
C ASP A 306 9.40 -23.30 -18.85
N THR A 307 8.55 -23.94 -19.66
CA THR A 307 7.75 -25.10 -19.25
C THR A 307 8.58 -26.30 -18.75
N GLN A 308 9.88 -26.38 -19.10
CA GLN A 308 10.76 -27.46 -18.64
C GLN A 308 11.10 -27.35 -17.15
N LEU A 309 10.97 -26.16 -16.56
CA LEU A 309 11.22 -25.95 -15.14
C LEU A 309 10.06 -26.44 -14.24
N GLY A 310 8.93 -26.83 -14.82
CA GLY A 310 7.80 -27.41 -14.09
C GLY A 310 6.97 -26.42 -13.28
N TYR A 311 7.18 -25.11 -13.46
CA TYR A 311 6.37 -24.08 -12.83
C TYR A 311 5.03 -23.92 -13.54
N LYS A 312 3.99 -23.62 -12.76
CA LYS A 312 2.69 -23.20 -13.28
C LYS A 312 2.59 -21.69 -13.24
N GLU A 313 2.43 -21.09 -14.40
CA GLU A 313 2.24 -19.66 -14.57
C GLU A 313 0.76 -19.28 -14.38
N PHE A 314 0.55 -18.11 -13.78
CA PHE A 314 -0.75 -17.47 -13.60
C PHE A 314 -0.63 -15.98 -13.95
N HIS A 315 -1.26 -15.58 -15.05
CA HIS A 315 -1.30 -14.20 -15.54
C HIS A 315 -2.60 -13.51 -15.10
N PHE A 316 -2.49 -12.36 -14.43
CA PHE A 316 -3.63 -11.56 -14.01
C PHE A 316 -3.38 -10.06 -14.27
N PRO A 317 -3.91 -9.50 -15.37
CA PRO A 317 -3.85 -8.06 -15.60
C PRO A 317 -4.80 -7.32 -14.65
N SER A 318 -4.51 -6.06 -14.31
CA SER A 318 -5.34 -5.23 -13.43
C SER A 318 -6.79 -5.12 -13.89
N SER A 319 -7.05 -5.28 -15.21
CA SER A 319 -8.38 -5.26 -15.79
C SER A 319 -9.31 -6.39 -15.34
N VAL A 320 -8.78 -7.47 -14.72
CA VAL A 320 -9.62 -8.53 -14.13
C VAL A 320 -10.17 -8.14 -12.77
N SER A 321 -9.64 -7.08 -12.15
CA SER A 321 -10.11 -6.62 -10.86
C SER A 321 -11.54 -6.09 -10.95
N PRO A 322 -12.46 -6.48 -10.05
CA PRO A 322 -13.82 -5.94 -10.00
C PRO A 322 -13.88 -4.42 -9.79
N SER A 323 -12.82 -3.81 -9.24
CA SER A 323 -12.72 -2.37 -9.05
C SER A 323 -12.21 -1.62 -10.29
N TRP A 324 -11.73 -2.32 -11.32
CA TRP A 324 -11.26 -1.72 -12.57
C TRP A 324 -12.42 -1.23 -13.43
N ASN A 325 -12.35 0.02 -13.91
CA ASN A 325 -13.40 0.59 -14.77
C ASN A 325 -12.81 1.47 -15.87
N ALA A 326 -13.64 1.82 -16.85
CA ALA A 326 -13.24 2.60 -18.02
C ALA A 326 -12.65 3.99 -17.68
N HIS A 327 -12.93 4.54 -16.51
CA HIS A 327 -12.34 5.80 -16.08
C HIS A 327 -10.94 5.61 -15.47
N THR A 328 -10.74 4.56 -14.64
CA THR A 328 -9.42 4.12 -14.16
C THR A 328 -8.50 3.84 -15.34
N GLU A 329 -9.00 3.05 -16.30
CA GLU A 329 -8.29 2.70 -17.52
C GLU A 329 -7.75 3.93 -18.24
N ARG A 330 -8.61 4.93 -18.49
CA ARG A 330 -8.21 6.18 -19.13
C ARG A 330 -7.19 6.98 -18.31
N LEU A 331 -7.31 6.96 -16.99
CA LEU A 331 -6.41 7.71 -16.11
C LEU A 331 -5.04 7.07 -16.03
N GLU A 332 -4.97 5.76 -15.81
CA GLU A 332 -3.69 5.05 -15.73
C GLU A 332 -3.00 5.01 -17.09
N ARG A 333 -3.74 4.80 -18.20
CA ARG A 333 -3.17 4.94 -19.55
C ARG A 333 -2.64 6.35 -19.84
N ALA A 334 -3.26 7.39 -19.29
CA ALA A 334 -2.77 8.77 -19.46
C ALA A 334 -1.55 9.08 -18.58
N GLN A 335 -1.29 8.27 -17.55
CA GLN A 335 -0.23 8.53 -16.55
C GLN A 335 1.02 7.68 -16.74
N TYR A 336 0.93 6.57 -17.46
CA TYR A 336 2.03 5.65 -17.67
C TYR A 336 2.43 5.63 -19.14
N SER A 337 3.73 5.40 -19.38
CA SER A 337 4.20 5.08 -20.72
C SER A 337 3.56 3.77 -21.22
N ASP A 338 3.56 3.50 -22.51
CA ASP A 338 2.99 2.27 -23.05
C ASP A 338 3.68 1.03 -22.47
N VAL A 339 5.02 1.05 -22.34
CA VAL A 339 5.78 -0.04 -21.68
C VAL A 339 5.51 -0.10 -20.19
N GLY A 340 5.50 1.06 -19.50
CA GLY A 340 5.19 1.11 -18.07
C GLY A 340 3.78 0.62 -17.76
N TYR A 341 2.82 0.93 -18.63
CA TYR A 341 1.43 0.49 -18.51
C TYR A 341 1.31 -1.02 -18.78
N LYS A 342 1.98 -1.52 -19.82
CA LYS A 342 2.06 -2.96 -20.11
C LYS A 342 2.60 -3.76 -18.94
N HIS A 343 3.67 -3.26 -18.34
CA HIS A 343 4.32 -3.91 -17.20
C HIS A 343 3.43 -3.84 -15.95
N GLU A 344 2.98 -2.63 -15.58
CA GLU A 344 2.28 -2.39 -14.32
C GLU A 344 0.83 -2.89 -14.31
N PHE A 345 0.10 -2.72 -15.42
CA PHE A 345 -1.35 -2.98 -15.47
C PHE A 345 -1.75 -4.15 -16.36
N GLU A 346 -1.08 -4.35 -17.51
CA GLU A 346 -1.34 -5.54 -18.36
C GLU A 346 -0.56 -6.77 -17.87
N ALA A 347 0.35 -6.59 -16.91
CA ALA A 347 1.25 -7.63 -16.39
C ALA A 347 1.99 -8.38 -17.51
N GLU A 348 2.34 -7.69 -18.60
CA GLU A 348 3.08 -8.26 -19.72
C GLU A 348 4.58 -8.04 -19.54
N PHE A 349 5.39 -9.04 -19.92
CA PHE A 349 6.84 -8.89 -19.93
C PHE A 349 7.38 -7.97 -21.04
N GLY A 350 6.56 -7.58 -22.03
CA GLY A 350 6.87 -6.49 -22.97
C GLY A 350 8.31 -6.39 -23.50
N ASP A 351 8.74 -5.16 -23.75
CA ASP A 351 10.14 -4.83 -24.02
C ASP A 351 10.85 -4.56 -22.69
N ILE A 352 12.16 -4.85 -22.59
CA ILE A 352 12.94 -4.40 -21.43
C ILE A 352 12.85 -2.87 -21.41
N ALA A 353 12.48 -2.30 -20.27
CA ALA A 353 12.49 -0.86 -20.08
C ALA A 353 13.95 -0.35 -20.02
N GLU A 354 14.66 -0.36 -21.16
CA GLU A 354 15.94 0.33 -21.33
C GLU A 354 15.65 1.77 -21.73
N GLY A 355 15.87 2.69 -20.79
CA GLY A 355 15.60 4.11 -20.98
C GLY A 355 14.16 4.50 -20.65
N VAL A 356 14.01 5.73 -20.17
CA VAL A 356 12.71 6.34 -19.88
C VAL A 356 11.95 6.67 -21.17
N PHE A 357 12.68 7.04 -22.22
CA PHE A 357 12.15 7.42 -23.52
C PHE A 357 12.61 6.41 -24.58
N LEU A 358 11.67 5.67 -25.18
CA LEU A 358 12.03 4.62 -26.13
C LEU A 358 12.52 5.22 -27.45
N LYS A 359 13.61 4.66 -27.98
CA LYS A 359 14.24 5.09 -29.23
C LYS A 359 13.26 5.34 -30.37
N LYS A 360 12.31 4.42 -30.60
CA LYS A 360 11.32 4.54 -31.70
C LYS A 360 10.48 5.82 -31.61
N PHE A 361 10.16 6.27 -30.40
CA PHE A 361 9.35 7.47 -30.18
C PHE A 361 10.22 8.73 -30.19
N VAL A 362 11.44 8.65 -29.67
CA VAL A 362 12.43 9.74 -29.82
C VAL A 362 12.68 10.02 -31.30
N ASP A 363 12.95 8.99 -32.09
CA ASP A 363 13.22 9.10 -33.53
C ASP A 363 12.01 9.68 -34.28
N ALA A 364 10.79 9.27 -33.91
CA ALA A 364 9.55 9.80 -34.51
C ALA A 364 9.24 11.26 -34.13
N SER A 365 9.82 11.76 -33.03
CA SER A 365 9.69 13.15 -32.59
C SER A 365 10.69 14.10 -33.24
N LEU A 366 11.68 13.60 -33.99
CA LEU A 366 12.69 14.44 -34.62
C LEU A 366 12.15 15.14 -35.88
N GLN A 367 12.48 16.42 -36.01
CA GLN A 367 12.28 17.20 -37.23
C GLN A 367 13.48 18.12 -37.50
N SER A 368 13.77 18.32 -38.79
CA SER A 368 14.79 19.27 -39.21
C SER A 368 14.29 20.71 -39.12
N TYR A 369 14.76 21.45 -38.11
CA TYR A 369 14.55 22.90 -38.00
C TYR A 369 15.62 23.55 -37.14
N ASP A 370 15.91 24.82 -37.43
CA ASP A 370 16.90 25.63 -36.70
C ASP A 370 16.21 26.42 -35.59
N LEU A 371 16.56 26.12 -34.33
CA LEU A 371 16.07 26.84 -33.14
C LEU A 371 16.29 28.35 -33.22
N ALA A 372 17.38 28.81 -33.84
CA ALA A 372 17.68 30.24 -33.98
C ALA A 372 16.71 30.97 -34.92
N ARG A 373 16.06 30.24 -35.84
CA ARG A 373 15.17 30.79 -36.86
C ARG A 373 13.68 30.66 -36.50
N VAL A 374 13.35 29.95 -35.43
CA VAL A 374 11.95 29.80 -35.02
C VAL A 374 11.37 31.17 -34.62
N ARG A 375 10.25 31.51 -35.26
CA ARG A 375 9.49 32.72 -34.95
C ARG A 375 8.26 32.36 -34.14
N LYS A 376 7.83 33.31 -33.30
CA LYS A 376 6.61 33.19 -32.51
C LYS A 376 5.40 33.11 -33.44
N GLN A 377 4.57 32.09 -33.26
CA GLN A 377 3.31 31.89 -33.96
C GLN A 377 2.17 32.58 -33.20
N SER A 378 1.26 33.19 -33.95
CA SER A 378 0.04 33.78 -33.40
C SER A 378 -0.96 32.67 -33.06
N GLY A 379 -1.56 32.70 -31.88
CA GLY A 379 -2.53 31.69 -31.42
C GLY A 379 -1.94 30.52 -30.62
N SER A 380 -0.63 30.27 -30.73
CA SER A 380 0.05 29.25 -29.91
C SER A 380 0.32 29.74 -28.49
N ILE A 381 0.43 28.80 -27.56
CA ILE A 381 0.82 29.06 -26.17
C ILE A 381 2.26 28.69 -25.95
N TYR A 382 2.95 29.49 -25.16
CA TYR A 382 4.34 29.24 -24.82
C TYR A 382 4.46 28.97 -23.34
N THR A 383 5.29 27.99 -22.99
CA THR A 383 5.68 27.69 -21.61
C THR A 383 7.19 27.60 -21.52
N ILE A 384 7.72 27.93 -20.36
CA ILE A 384 9.16 27.86 -20.09
C ILE A 384 9.38 26.89 -18.94
N GLY A 385 10.37 26.02 -19.10
CA GLY A 385 10.93 25.23 -18.01
C GLY A 385 12.38 25.62 -17.75
N VAL A 386 12.77 25.68 -16.49
CA VAL A 386 14.09 26.11 -16.04
C VAL A 386 14.64 25.09 -15.04
N ASP A 387 15.82 24.54 -15.35
CA ASP A 387 16.60 23.72 -14.43
C ASP A 387 17.88 24.46 -14.02
N TRP A 388 18.11 24.53 -12.70
CA TRP A 388 19.27 25.20 -12.13
C TRP A 388 20.34 24.19 -11.80
N ASN A 389 21.60 24.53 -12.03
CA ASN A 389 22.67 23.63 -11.66
C ASN A 389 23.21 23.98 -10.27
N ALA A 390 23.77 22.95 -9.61
CA ALA A 390 24.80 23.15 -8.60
C ALA A 390 25.98 23.92 -9.23
N ALA A 391 26.88 24.45 -8.39
CA ALA A 391 27.95 25.40 -8.76
C ALA A 391 29.00 24.94 -9.82
N GLY A 392 28.73 23.90 -10.63
CA GLY A 392 29.61 23.36 -11.67
C GLY A 392 29.05 23.25 -13.10
N ASN A 393 27.73 23.29 -13.35
CA ASN A 393 27.19 22.89 -14.67
C ASN A 393 26.42 23.97 -15.47
N GLY A 394 26.09 25.16 -14.92
CA GLY A 394 25.34 26.23 -15.64
C GLY A 394 23.82 26.37 -15.34
N THR A 395 22.99 26.86 -16.27
CA THR A 395 21.50 26.86 -16.15
C THR A 395 20.90 26.52 -17.50
N CYS A 396 19.93 25.61 -17.55
CA CYS A 396 19.26 25.28 -18.80
C CYS A 396 17.83 25.82 -18.81
N ILE A 397 17.46 26.50 -19.90
CA ILE A 397 16.14 27.09 -20.10
C ILE A 397 15.59 26.56 -21.42
N ILE A 398 14.40 25.96 -21.38
CA ILE A 398 13.69 25.46 -22.56
C ILE A 398 12.37 26.21 -22.71
N VAL A 399 12.11 26.70 -23.93
CA VAL A 399 10.81 27.25 -24.31
C VAL A 399 10.12 26.25 -25.24
N THR A 400 8.90 25.89 -24.87
CA THR A 400 8.06 24.97 -25.64
C THR A 400 6.84 25.73 -26.14
N GLU A 401 6.63 25.66 -27.45
CA GLU A 401 5.37 26.02 -28.09
C GLU A 401 4.38 24.88 -27.91
N TRP A 402 3.16 25.22 -27.50
CA TRP A 402 2.04 24.33 -27.41
C TRP A 402 0.91 24.82 -28.30
N ASN A 403 0.64 24.04 -29.35
CA ASN A 403 -0.51 24.24 -30.20
C ASN A 403 -1.73 23.56 -29.56
N LYS A 404 -2.63 24.39 -29.01
CA LYS A 404 -3.85 23.95 -28.33
C LYS A 404 -4.81 23.18 -29.23
N GLU A 405 -4.88 23.52 -30.51
CA GLU A 405 -5.78 22.85 -31.46
C GLU A 405 -5.34 21.40 -31.70
N LEU A 406 -4.04 21.16 -31.61
CA LEU A 406 -3.42 19.85 -31.72
C LEU A 406 -3.20 19.18 -30.36
N ASN A 407 -3.81 19.62 -29.26
CA ASN A 407 -3.54 19.10 -27.91
C ASN A 407 -3.62 17.56 -27.77
N ALA A 408 -4.36 16.88 -28.65
CA ALA A 408 -4.40 15.42 -28.77
C ALA A 408 -3.81 14.87 -30.10
N GLY A 409 -3.36 15.75 -31.01
CA GLY A 409 -2.81 15.43 -32.32
C GLY A 409 -1.29 15.48 -32.38
N ARG A 410 -0.72 15.03 -33.50
CA ARG A 410 0.73 14.98 -33.69
C ARG A 410 1.35 16.38 -33.62
N GLY A 411 2.47 16.50 -32.90
CA GLY A 411 3.27 17.72 -32.83
C GLY A 411 2.67 18.85 -32.01
N ALA A 412 1.80 18.55 -31.04
CA ALA A 412 1.23 19.53 -30.13
C ALA A 412 2.29 20.38 -29.40
N PHE A 413 3.42 19.79 -29.03
CA PHE A 413 4.52 20.39 -28.27
C PHE A 413 5.77 20.47 -29.14
N LYS A 414 6.25 21.68 -29.41
CA LYS A 414 7.47 21.91 -30.19
C LYS A 414 8.47 22.71 -29.36
N VAL A 415 9.71 22.22 -29.26
CA VAL A 415 10.79 23.00 -28.65
C VAL A 415 11.17 24.13 -29.59
N VAL A 416 11.08 25.38 -29.13
CA VAL A 416 11.31 26.58 -29.97
C VAL A 416 12.51 27.40 -29.54
N GLN A 417 13.02 27.19 -28.33
CA GLN A 417 14.25 27.82 -27.85
C GLN A 417 14.89 26.92 -26.80
N LYS A 418 16.20 26.75 -26.89
CA LYS A 418 17.06 26.28 -25.81
C LYS A 418 18.09 27.37 -25.53
N THR A 419 18.28 27.70 -24.25
CA THR A 419 19.39 28.54 -23.79
C THR A 419 20.11 27.79 -22.69
N VAL A 420 21.43 27.67 -22.82
CA VAL A 420 22.31 27.14 -21.78
C VAL A 420 23.23 28.26 -21.36
N ILE A 421 23.18 28.62 -20.08
CA ILE A 421 24.04 29.63 -19.50
C ILE A 421 25.19 28.89 -18.82
N THR A 422 26.38 29.02 -19.40
CA THR A 422 27.61 28.42 -18.87
C THR A 422 28.02 29.09 -17.56
N GLN A 423 28.79 28.36 -16.75
CA GLN A 423 29.28 28.88 -15.48
C GLN A 423 30.25 30.05 -15.72
N GLU A 424 29.83 31.24 -15.32
CA GLU A 424 30.61 32.47 -15.32
C GLU A 424 30.26 33.34 -14.10
N GLU A 425 30.99 34.44 -13.91
CA GLU A 425 30.68 35.41 -12.85
C GLU A 425 29.21 35.87 -12.96
N PHE A 426 28.48 35.84 -11.84
CA PHE A 426 27.05 36.18 -11.76
C PHE A 426 26.10 35.28 -12.58
N THR A 427 26.45 34.01 -12.85
CA THR A 427 25.61 33.04 -13.59
C THR A 427 24.12 33.12 -13.22
N GLN A 428 23.78 33.09 -11.93
CA GLN A 428 22.39 33.09 -11.46
C GLN A 428 21.63 34.39 -11.76
N VAL A 429 22.32 35.54 -11.73
CA VAL A 429 21.73 36.83 -12.09
C VAL A 429 21.48 36.89 -13.60
N ARG A 430 22.47 36.45 -14.40
CA ARG A 430 22.33 36.35 -15.85
C ARG A 430 21.22 35.40 -16.26
N SER A 431 21.02 34.31 -15.52
CA SER A 431 19.89 33.40 -15.70
C SER A 431 18.55 34.09 -15.47
N CYS A 432 18.42 34.93 -14.43
CA CYS A 432 17.22 35.74 -14.23
C CYS A 432 17.00 36.75 -15.36
N GLU A 433 18.05 37.43 -15.82
CA GLU A 433 18.00 38.38 -16.94
C GLU A 433 17.56 37.70 -18.24
N GLU A 434 18.09 36.51 -18.53
CA GLU A 434 17.71 35.72 -19.70
C GLU A 434 16.25 35.26 -19.62
N ILE A 435 15.77 34.87 -18.43
CA ILE A 435 14.34 34.53 -18.23
C ILE A 435 13.45 35.76 -18.49
N ILE A 436 13.86 36.96 -18.05
CA ILE A 436 13.13 38.20 -18.34
C ILE A 436 13.11 38.46 -19.86
N ARG A 437 14.26 38.35 -20.53
CA ARG A 437 14.36 38.52 -22.00
C ARG A 437 13.50 37.51 -22.75
N LEU A 438 13.48 36.25 -22.33
CA LEU A 438 12.65 35.20 -22.92
C LEU A 438 11.16 35.41 -22.61
N ASN A 439 10.81 35.93 -21.44
CA ASN A 439 9.45 36.32 -21.11
C ASN A 439 8.95 37.42 -22.06
N ASP A 440 9.79 38.40 -22.38
CA ASP A 440 9.43 39.47 -23.31
C ASP A 440 9.33 38.96 -24.76
N LYS A 441 10.30 38.14 -25.19
CA LYS A 441 10.32 37.55 -26.55
C LYS A 441 9.12 36.64 -26.82
N TRP A 442 8.84 35.72 -25.90
CA TRP A 442 7.84 34.66 -26.14
C TRP A 442 6.50 34.94 -25.47
N ASN A 443 6.43 35.82 -24.48
CA ASN A 443 5.25 36.05 -23.63
C ASN A 443 4.60 34.73 -23.17
N PRO A 444 5.33 33.88 -22.42
CA PRO A 444 4.83 32.59 -21.98
C PRO A 444 3.67 32.77 -21.01
N SER A 445 2.78 31.78 -20.97
CA SER A 445 1.68 31.75 -20.01
C SER A 445 2.16 31.41 -18.60
N CYS A 446 3.17 30.55 -18.49
CA CYS A 446 3.75 30.12 -17.22
C CYS A 446 5.23 29.76 -17.40
N ILE A 447 5.99 29.93 -16.31
CA ILE A 447 7.42 29.64 -16.22
C ILE A 447 7.60 28.74 -15.00
N TYR A 448 7.93 27.48 -15.24
CA TYR A 448 8.13 26.48 -14.18
C TYR A 448 9.61 26.29 -13.94
N VAL A 449 9.98 26.35 -12.67
CA VAL A 449 11.37 26.52 -12.25
C VAL A 449 11.67 25.49 -11.17
N ASP A 450 12.75 24.71 -11.31
CA ASP A 450 13.20 23.86 -10.21
C ASP A 450 13.51 24.70 -8.97
N THR A 451 13.03 24.29 -7.79
CA THR A 451 13.31 24.99 -6.52
C THR A 451 14.56 24.48 -5.82
N GLY A 452 15.17 23.37 -6.28
CA GLY A 452 16.35 22.76 -5.66
C GLY A 452 17.47 23.77 -5.37
N TYR A 453 17.87 24.53 -6.38
CA TYR A 453 18.86 25.62 -6.28
C TYR A 453 18.30 27.02 -6.61
N GLY A 454 16.99 27.11 -6.92
CA GLY A 454 16.37 28.30 -7.51
C GLY A 454 15.56 29.22 -6.60
N ALA A 455 15.50 28.95 -5.29
CA ALA A 455 14.56 29.62 -4.39
C ALA A 455 14.71 31.16 -4.39
N THR A 456 15.95 31.66 -4.31
CA THR A 456 16.24 33.10 -4.33
C THR A 456 15.93 33.71 -5.69
N GLN A 457 16.21 33.01 -6.78
CA GLN A 457 16.01 33.45 -8.16
C GLN A 457 14.52 33.57 -8.47
N ILE A 458 13.70 32.66 -7.95
CA ILE A 458 12.24 32.74 -8.02
C ILE A 458 11.74 34.01 -7.32
N GLU A 459 12.26 34.31 -6.13
CA GLU A 459 11.92 35.54 -5.41
C GLU A 459 12.36 36.80 -6.16
N MET A 460 13.57 36.80 -6.74
CA MET A 460 14.08 37.90 -7.57
C MET A 460 13.20 38.16 -8.79
N LEU A 461 12.85 37.12 -9.55
CA LEU A 461 11.99 37.23 -10.73
C LEU A 461 10.58 37.74 -10.36
N ARG A 462 10.04 37.29 -9.23
CA ARG A 462 8.74 37.76 -8.74
C ARG A 462 8.79 39.20 -8.25
N LYS A 463 9.84 39.58 -7.53
CA LYS A 463 10.08 40.96 -7.12
C LYS A 463 10.16 41.87 -8.34
N TYR A 464 10.96 41.49 -9.34
CA TYR A 464 11.04 42.22 -10.62
C TYR A 464 9.66 42.32 -11.29
N GLY A 465 8.85 41.26 -11.26
CA GLY A 465 7.49 41.27 -11.79
C GLY A 465 6.51 42.16 -11.02
N LEU A 466 6.71 42.35 -9.71
CA LEU A 466 5.93 43.29 -8.89
C LEU A 466 6.33 44.75 -9.18
N GLU A 467 7.62 44.99 -9.39
CA GLU A 467 8.17 46.30 -9.79
C GLU A 467 7.81 46.64 -11.24
N ASN A 468 7.65 45.61 -12.10
CA ASN A 468 7.32 45.73 -13.52
C ASN A 468 6.08 44.91 -13.88
N PRO A 469 4.86 45.32 -13.46
CA PRO A 469 3.64 44.53 -13.60
C PRO A 469 3.31 44.09 -15.03
N LYS A 470 3.71 44.87 -16.04
CA LYS A 470 3.50 44.57 -17.47
C LYS A 470 4.14 43.25 -17.91
N THR A 471 5.20 42.80 -17.23
CA THR A 471 5.89 41.54 -17.54
C THR A 471 5.04 40.32 -17.16
N GLY A 472 4.18 40.46 -16.15
CA GLY A 472 3.39 39.38 -15.55
C GLY A 472 4.20 38.37 -14.73
N LEU A 473 5.51 38.57 -14.56
CA LEU A 473 6.42 37.58 -13.96
C LEU A 473 6.03 37.19 -12.53
N ALA A 474 5.48 38.12 -11.75
CA ALA A 474 5.00 37.86 -10.39
C ALA A 474 3.99 36.70 -10.32
N ASN A 475 3.16 36.53 -11.35
CA ASN A 475 2.15 35.48 -11.43
C ASN A 475 2.58 34.28 -12.30
N LYS A 476 3.42 34.51 -13.31
CA LYS A 476 3.84 33.48 -14.26
C LYS A 476 4.88 32.51 -13.68
N VAL A 477 5.76 32.98 -12.79
CA VAL A 477 6.88 32.18 -12.25
C VAL A 477 6.42 31.30 -11.08
N LYS A 478 6.52 29.98 -11.26
CA LYS A 478 6.14 28.96 -10.28
C LYS A 478 7.31 28.03 -10.00
N GLY A 479 7.65 27.88 -8.72
CA GLY A 479 8.64 26.92 -8.26
C GLY A 479 8.05 25.52 -8.15
N ILE A 480 8.74 24.52 -8.68
CA ILE A 480 8.42 23.10 -8.56
C ILE A 480 9.53 22.42 -7.76
N TYR A 481 9.16 21.81 -6.63
CA TYR A 481 10.09 21.00 -5.85
C TYR A 481 9.95 19.53 -6.23
N PHE A 482 11.00 18.92 -6.79
CA PHE A 482 10.96 17.51 -7.20
C PHE A 482 10.75 16.52 -6.06
N GLY A 483 11.10 16.91 -4.82
CA GLY A 483 10.86 16.12 -3.61
C GLY A 483 9.41 16.16 -3.10
N ASP A 484 8.56 17.03 -3.65
CA ASP A 484 7.17 17.13 -3.22
C ASP A 484 6.30 15.98 -3.74
N ARG A 485 5.09 15.90 -3.19
CA ARG A 485 4.02 15.03 -3.67
C ARG A 485 2.91 15.89 -4.27
N MET A 486 2.45 15.52 -5.47
CA MET A 486 1.27 16.07 -6.07
C MET A 486 0.03 15.30 -5.62
N GLU A 487 -1.00 16.03 -5.22
CA GLU A 487 -2.32 15.50 -4.92
C GLU A 487 -3.11 15.34 -6.22
N ILE A 488 -3.30 14.09 -6.65
CA ILE A 488 -4.11 13.72 -7.80
C ILE A 488 -5.37 13.04 -7.28
N ARG A 489 -6.53 13.43 -7.79
CA ARG A 489 -7.78 12.79 -7.42
C ARG A 489 -7.90 11.45 -8.14
N ASP A 490 -7.98 10.39 -7.38
CA ASP A 490 -8.27 9.06 -7.89
C ASP A 490 -9.64 9.06 -8.60
N PRO A 491 -9.70 8.56 -9.84
CA PRO A 491 -10.90 8.63 -10.66
C PRO A 491 -12.04 7.75 -10.12
N VAL A 492 -11.73 6.67 -9.41
CA VAL A 492 -12.66 5.64 -8.94
C VAL A 492 -13.11 5.93 -7.53
N THR A 493 -12.15 6.01 -6.62
CA THR A 493 -12.39 6.18 -5.18
C THR A 493 -12.73 7.63 -4.86
N LYS A 494 -12.47 8.55 -5.81
CA LYS A 494 -12.57 10.01 -5.65
C LYS A 494 -11.68 10.56 -4.53
N GLN A 495 -10.83 9.73 -3.94
CA GLN A 495 -9.90 10.10 -2.89
C GLN A 495 -8.71 10.85 -3.47
N ILE A 496 -8.07 11.66 -2.64
CA ILE A 496 -6.85 12.37 -3.03
C ILE A 496 -5.68 11.42 -2.81
N VAL A 497 -5.05 10.99 -3.91
CA VAL A 497 -3.84 10.16 -3.90
C VAL A 497 -2.63 11.07 -4.07
N LYS A 498 -1.60 10.83 -3.26
CA LYS A 498 -0.36 11.59 -3.29
C LYS A 498 0.67 10.88 -4.17
N LYS A 499 0.91 11.37 -5.38
CA LYS A 499 1.96 10.86 -6.27
C LYS A 499 3.23 11.69 -6.13
N HIS A 500 4.40 11.08 -6.29
CA HIS A 500 5.67 11.79 -6.22
C HIS A 500 5.88 12.68 -7.46
N MET A 501 6.38 13.90 -7.25
CA MET A 501 6.48 14.92 -8.30
C MET A 501 7.43 14.51 -9.43
N LYS A 502 8.66 14.07 -9.12
CA LYS A 502 9.65 13.68 -10.15
C LYS A 502 9.14 12.56 -11.07
N PRO A 503 8.67 11.39 -10.57
CA PRO A 503 8.14 10.36 -11.44
C PRO A 503 6.92 10.80 -12.26
N PHE A 504 6.04 11.63 -11.68
CA PHE A 504 4.89 12.16 -12.41
C PHE A 504 5.30 13.03 -13.61
N ILE A 505 6.25 13.94 -13.41
CA ILE A 505 6.76 14.83 -14.47
C ILE A 505 7.41 14.01 -15.59
N VAL A 506 8.23 13.02 -15.22
CA VAL A 506 8.94 12.15 -16.17
C VAL A 506 7.95 11.33 -17.00
N ASN A 507 7.00 10.66 -16.35
CA ASN A 507 6.01 9.85 -17.05
C ASN A 507 5.10 10.70 -17.96
N LEU A 508 4.73 11.90 -17.51
CA LEU A 508 3.97 12.83 -18.33
C LEU A 508 4.71 13.19 -19.61
N ALA A 509 6.01 13.51 -19.52
CA ALA A 509 6.81 13.85 -20.69
C ALA A 509 6.99 12.65 -21.64
N ALA A 510 7.27 11.46 -21.08
CA ALA A 510 7.35 10.23 -21.86
C ALA A 510 6.05 9.97 -22.61
N ARG A 511 4.90 10.01 -21.93
CA ARG A 511 3.58 9.81 -22.55
C ARG A 511 3.33 10.76 -23.72
N ARG A 512 3.62 12.05 -23.56
CA ARG A 512 3.45 13.04 -24.63
C ARG A 512 4.28 12.71 -25.87
N MET A 513 5.48 12.17 -25.67
CA MET A 513 6.34 11.71 -26.77
C MET A 513 5.76 10.48 -27.46
N GLU A 514 5.31 9.48 -26.69
CA GLU A 514 4.71 8.25 -27.22
C GLU A 514 3.42 8.49 -28.00
N ASP A 515 2.58 9.43 -27.54
CA ASP A 515 1.38 9.88 -28.24
C ASP A 515 1.71 10.65 -29.55
N GLY A 516 2.99 10.82 -29.89
CA GLY A 516 3.47 11.54 -31.08
C GLY A 516 3.25 13.05 -30.99
N GLN A 517 3.05 13.58 -29.79
CA GLN A 517 2.71 14.99 -29.59
C GLN A 517 3.95 15.88 -29.47
N VAL A 518 5.15 15.31 -29.42
CA VAL A 518 6.40 16.05 -29.22
C VAL A 518 7.16 16.20 -30.54
N ILE A 519 7.66 17.40 -30.81
CA ILE A 519 8.60 17.76 -31.87
C ILE A 519 9.88 18.30 -31.24
N LEU A 520 11.01 17.68 -31.59
CA LEU A 520 12.36 18.02 -31.17
C LEU A 520 13.24 18.32 -32.40
N PRO A 521 14.21 19.24 -32.28
CA PRO A 521 15.10 19.56 -33.40
C PRO A 521 16.19 18.50 -33.54
N GLU A 522 16.44 18.04 -34.77
CA GLU A 522 17.54 17.11 -35.09
C GLU A 522 18.91 17.63 -34.65
N SER A 523 19.12 18.95 -34.64
CA SER A 523 20.38 19.57 -34.20
C SER A 523 20.72 19.30 -32.73
N GLU A 524 19.75 18.88 -31.93
CA GLU A 524 19.93 18.52 -30.52
C GLU A 524 20.22 17.01 -30.31
N ASP A 525 20.27 16.20 -31.39
CA ASP A 525 20.64 14.77 -31.36
C ASP A 525 22.17 14.59 -31.32
N ILE A 526 22.76 15.19 -30.29
CA ILE A 526 24.17 15.09 -29.94
C ILE A 526 24.27 14.78 -28.45
N LYS A 527 25.38 14.18 -27.99
CA LYS A 527 25.54 13.68 -26.61
C LYS A 527 25.12 14.66 -25.49
N ASN A 528 25.44 15.95 -25.63
CA ASN A 528 25.09 17.00 -24.65
C ASN A 528 23.88 17.85 -25.08
N GLY A 529 23.25 17.50 -26.19
CA GLY A 529 22.03 18.11 -26.70
C GLY A 529 20.81 17.57 -25.96
N LEU A 530 19.67 18.25 -26.09
CA LEU A 530 18.43 17.82 -25.45
C LEU A 530 18.05 16.39 -25.85
N VAL A 531 18.16 16.04 -27.13
CA VAL A 531 17.78 14.70 -27.62
C VAL A 531 18.78 13.64 -27.13
N GLY A 532 20.08 13.94 -27.11
CA GLY A 532 21.07 13.04 -26.54
C GLY A 532 20.78 12.72 -25.07
N GLN A 533 20.46 13.75 -24.26
CA GLN A 533 20.07 13.55 -22.87
C GLN A 533 18.79 12.72 -22.73
N ILE A 534 17.80 12.89 -23.62
CA ILE A 534 16.57 12.08 -23.67
C ILE A 534 16.90 10.60 -23.92
N ARG A 535 17.82 10.31 -24.83
CA ARG A 535 18.24 8.93 -25.16
C ARG A 535 18.99 8.27 -24.00
N ASP A 536 19.82 9.03 -23.29
CA ASP A 536 20.64 8.50 -22.19
C ASP A 536 19.87 8.45 -20.85
N TYR A 537 18.67 9.05 -20.78
CA TYR A 537 17.88 9.12 -19.55
C TYR A 537 17.31 7.76 -19.17
N THR A 538 17.77 7.20 -18.06
CA THR A 538 17.45 5.84 -17.62
C THR A 538 16.99 5.83 -16.16
N VAL A 539 16.30 4.76 -15.76
CA VAL A 539 16.05 4.46 -14.35
C VAL A 539 17.26 3.69 -13.82
N ILE A 540 18.09 4.33 -12.98
CA ILE A 540 19.26 3.68 -12.36
C ILE A 540 18.81 2.53 -11.45
N ARG A 541 17.78 2.77 -10.64
CA ARG A 541 17.24 1.79 -9.68
C ARG A 541 15.86 2.20 -9.19
N THR A 542 15.13 1.27 -8.63
CA THR A 542 13.85 1.52 -7.95
C THR A 542 14.03 1.47 -6.44
N THR A 543 13.35 2.33 -5.68
CA THR A 543 13.38 2.32 -4.22
C THR A 543 12.52 1.19 -3.65
N ALA A 544 12.68 0.93 -2.35
CA ALA A 544 11.86 -0.03 -1.59
C ALA A 544 10.34 0.25 -1.59
N LEU A 545 9.93 1.44 -2.02
CA LEU A 545 8.54 1.87 -2.14
C LEU A 545 8.08 1.94 -3.61
N GLY A 546 8.79 1.29 -4.53
CA GLY A 546 8.45 1.26 -5.96
C GLY A 546 8.79 2.53 -6.73
N GLN A 547 9.54 3.47 -6.15
CA GLN A 547 9.82 4.76 -6.81
C GLN A 547 11.08 4.70 -7.67
N PRO A 548 11.02 5.07 -8.95
CA PRO A 548 12.19 5.11 -9.81
C PRO A 548 13.15 6.23 -9.40
N ILE A 549 14.44 5.92 -9.39
CA ILE A 549 15.56 6.87 -9.29
C ILE A 549 16.19 6.93 -10.68
N TYR A 550 16.20 8.14 -11.25
CA TYR A 550 16.66 8.39 -12.60
C TYR A 550 18.15 8.73 -12.67
N SER A 551 18.74 8.59 -13.85
CA SER A 551 20.08 9.09 -14.16
C SER A 551 20.17 10.59 -13.94
N GLU A 552 21.19 11.04 -13.23
CA GLU A 552 21.46 12.46 -12.92
C GLU A 552 22.67 12.99 -13.69
N GLU A 553 23.32 12.15 -14.50
CA GLU A 553 24.45 12.56 -15.32
C GLU A 553 23.94 13.34 -16.53
N ASN A 554 24.23 14.65 -16.57
CA ASN A 554 23.90 15.53 -17.68
C ASN A 554 22.38 15.56 -18.00
N ASP A 555 21.51 15.73 -17.01
CA ASP A 555 20.04 15.70 -17.18
C ASP A 555 19.38 17.10 -17.25
N HIS A 556 20.15 18.17 -17.33
CA HIS A 556 19.62 19.52 -17.14
C HIS A 556 18.68 20.00 -18.25
N ALA A 557 19.00 19.72 -19.51
CA ALA A 557 18.16 20.14 -20.63
C ALA A 557 16.87 19.33 -20.68
N ILE A 558 16.95 18.02 -20.41
CA ILE A 558 15.77 17.17 -20.31
C ILE A 558 14.89 17.59 -19.12
N VAL A 559 15.44 17.91 -17.94
CA VAL A 559 14.67 18.39 -16.79
C VAL A 559 13.97 19.71 -17.09
N ALA A 560 14.67 20.69 -17.69
CA ALA A 560 14.08 21.94 -18.13
C ALA A 560 12.97 21.71 -19.17
N TRP A 561 13.17 20.80 -20.12
CA TRP A 561 12.15 20.45 -21.11
C TRP A 561 10.92 19.81 -20.44
N MET A 562 11.10 18.84 -19.54
CA MET A 562 9.99 18.19 -18.83
C MET A 562 9.18 19.18 -17.97
N LEU A 563 9.85 20.16 -17.33
CA LEU A 563 9.17 21.25 -16.62
C LEU A 563 8.33 22.12 -17.55
N SER A 564 8.79 22.38 -18.78
CA SER A 564 8.01 23.14 -19.76
C SER A 564 6.73 22.41 -20.20
N ILE A 565 6.78 21.06 -20.33
CA ILE A 565 5.63 20.20 -20.63
C ILE A 565 4.66 20.15 -19.43
N LEU A 566 5.18 20.04 -18.21
CA LEU A 566 4.39 20.10 -16.98
C LEU A 566 3.64 21.44 -16.89
N ALA A 567 4.32 22.55 -17.15
CA ALA A 567 3.74 23.88 -17.11
C ALA A 567 2.54 24.02 -18.05
N ALA A 568 2.66 23.50 -19.28
CA ALA A 568 1.56 23.51 -20.24
C ALA A 568 0.40 22.61 -19.80
N THR A 569 0.71 21.42 -19.28
CA THR A 569 -0.30 20.45 -18.85
C THR A 569 -1.07 20.94 -17.62
N MET A 570 -0.38 21.45 -16.59
CA MET A 570 -0.98 21.87 -15.33
C MET A 570 -1.86 23.12 -15.44
N GLU A 571 -1.55 24.03 -16.35
CA GLU A 571 -2.35 25.25 -16.50
C GLU A 571 -3.57 25.06 -17.39
N PHE A 572 -3.55 24.07 -18.29
CA PHE A 572 -4.48 24.07 -19.42
C PHE A 572 -5.07 22.72 -19.83
N SER A 573 -4.55 21.60 -19.35
CA SER A 573 -5.16 20.28 -19.59
C SER A 573 -6.34 20.02 -18.66
N ASP A 574 -7.15 19.01 -18.97
CA ASP A 574 -8.32 18.63 -18.15
C ASP A 574 -7.93 18.13 -16.75
N ILE A 575 -6.66 17.73 -16.52
CA ILE A 575 -6.11 17.43 -15.19
C ILE A 575 -6.27 18.66 -14.27
N ALA A 576 -6.10 19.88 -14.80
CA ALA A 576 -6.36 21.12 -14.07
C ALA A 576 -7.85 21.38 -13.83
N LYS A 577 -8.71 20.93 -14.75
CA LYS A 577 -10.17 21.12 -14.68
C LYS A 577 -10.86 20.14 -13.72
N GLN A 578 -10.25 18.99 -13.43
CA GLN A 578 -10.78 18.01 -12.45
C GLN A 578 -10.89 18.58 -11.02
N GLY A 579 -10.19 19.68 -10.71
CA GLY A 579 -10.33 20.43 -9.45
C GLY A 579 -11.47 21.46 -9.40
N ARG A 580 -12.18 21.72 -10.51
CA ARG A 580 -13.17 22.82 -10.62
C ARG A 580 -14.60 22.40 -10.99
N ILE A 581 -15.03 21.20 -10.60
CA ILE A 581 -16.47 20.89 -10.59
C ILE A 581 -17.04 21.29 -9.24
N ALA A 582 -17.56 22.52 -9.16
CA ALA A 582 -18.39 22.94 -8.05
C ALA A 582 -19.75 22.25 -8.19
N SER A 583 -19.98 21.21 -7.39
CA SER A 583 -21.28 20.59 -7.09
C SER A 583 -22.19 20.23 -8.28
N ILE A 584 -22.36 18.94 -8.55
CA ILE A 584 -23.55 18.43 -9.25
C ILE A 584 -24.65 18.24 -8.20
N GLY A 585 -25.73 19.01 -8.29
CA GLY A 585 -26.94 18.81 -7.48
C GLY A 585 -27.87 17.82 -8.16
N ILE A 586 -28.22 16.74 -7.46
CA ILE A 586 -29.27 15.81 -7.90
C ILE A 586 -30.61 16.40 -7.45
N ALA A 587 -31.50 16.67 -8.40
CA ALA A 587 -32.87 17.04 -8.07
C ALA A 587 -33.61 15.82 -7.51
N GLY A 588 -34.20 15.96 -6.32
CA GLY A 588 -35.05 14.94 -5.70
C GLY A 588 -36.31 14.66 -6.53
N ARG A 589 -36.99 13.54 -6.25
CA ARG A 589 -38.20 13.13 -6.98
C ARG A 589 -39.31 14.18 -6.84
N PHE A 590 -40.13 14.30 -7.89
CA PHE A 590 -41.25 15.23 -7.94
C PHE A 590 -42.17 15.03 -6.72
N GLY A 591 -42.23 16.02 -5.83
CA GLY A 591 -43.05 16.00 -4.61
C GLY A 591 -42.29 15.81 -3.28
N GLU A 592 -40.98 15.60 -3.29
CA GLU A 592 -40.19 15.51 -2.05
C GLU A 592 -39.90 16.91 -1.48
N ARG A 593 -40.29 17.16 -0.21
CA ARG A 593 -40.01 18.44 0.46
C ARG A 593 -38.51 18.64 0.63
N LEU A 594 -38.00 19.77 0.16
CA LEU A 594 -36.57 20.13 0.22
C LEU A 594 -36.15 20.65 1.60
N ASP A 595 -34.88 20.45 1.95
CA ASP A 595 -34.17 20.89 3.18
C ASP A 595 -34.27 22.39 3.55
N ARG A 596 -34.99 23.20 2.78
CA ARG A 596 -35.22 24.62 3.10
C ARG A 596 -36.19 24.85 4.27
N ASP A 597 -36.79 23.81 4.82
CA ASP A 597 -37.69 23.90 6.00
C ASP A 597 -36.99 23.74 7.34
N PHE A 598 -35.68 23.44 7.38
CA PHE A 598 -34.92 23.49 8.63
C PHE A 598 -34.41 24.91 8.91
N LYS A 599 -35.08 25.61 9.84
CA LYS A 599 -34.57 26.87 10.42
C LYS A 599 -33.24 26.61 11.14
N ILE A 600 -32.13 26.85 10.45
CA ILE A 600 -30.80 26.85 11.04
C ILE A 600 -30.69 28.04 12.01
N SER A 601 -30.38 27.72 13.28
CA SER A 601 -30.11 28.69 14.33
C SER A 601 -29.07 29.74 13.89
N LYS A 602 -29.41 31.03 14.08
CA LYS A 602 -28.61 32.20 13.71
C LYS A 602 -27.16 32.12 14.24
N THR A 603 -26.95 31.45 15.38
CA THR A 603 -25.65 31.24 16.03
C THR A 603 -24.70 30.39 15.19
N LYS A 604 -25.19 29.39 14.45
CA LYS A 604 -24.35 28.50 13.62
C LYS A 604 -23.83 29.22 12.38
N LYS A 605 -24.64 30.12 11.82
CA LYS A 605 -24.30 30.92 10.63
C LYS A 605 -23.21 31.94 10.94
N ASP A 606 -23.21 32.52 12.15
CA ASP A 606 -22.20 33.47 12.59
C ASP A 606 -20.88 32.78 12.99
N GLU A 607 -20.92 31.56 13.52
CA GLU A 607 -19.73 30.71 13.73
C GLU A 607 -19.07 30.29 12.42
N GLU A 608 -19.86 29.86 11.42
CA GLU A 608 -19.32 29.53 10.09
C GLU A 608 -18.75 30.75 9.38
N ARG A 609 -19.35 31.95 9.56
CA ARG A 609 -18.82 33.21 9.01
C ARG A 609 -17.51 33.60 9.68
N ARG A 610 -17.39 33.42 11.01
CA ARG A 610 -16.13 33.62 11.75
C ARG A 610 -15.05 32.61 11.36
N ASN A 611 -15.41 31.36 11.08
CA ASN A 611 -14.46 30.34 10.63
C ASN A 611 -14.02 30.53 9.17
N ARG A 612 -14.90 30.98 8.27
CA ARG A 612 -14.52 31.34 6.89
C ARG A 612 -13.65 32.60 6.82
N ALA A 613 -13.85 33.57 7.72
CA ALA A 613 -12.99 34.76 7.82
C ALA A 613 -11.59 34.47 8.38
N ARG A 614 -11.34 33.26 8.94
CA ARG A 614 -10.02 32.83 9.45
C ARG A 614 -9.18 32.04 8.45
N VAL A 615 -9.70 31.75 7.26
CA VAL A 615 -8.93 31.05 6.22
C VAL A 615 -8.25 32.09 5.32
N THR A 616 -7.14 32.64 5.79
CA THR A 616 -6.13 33.23 4.91
C THR A 616 -5.38 32.07 4.23
N PRO A 617 -5.14 32.10 2.91
CA PRO A 617 -4.37 31.05 2.25
C PRO A 617 -2.95 31.04 2.81
N ARG A 618 -2.53 29.93 3.45
CA ARG A 618 -1.12 29.71 3.79
C ARG A 618 -0.42 29.21 2.53
N TRP A 619 0.31 30.12 1.89
CA TRP A 619 1.29 29.82 0.84
C TRP A 619 2.58 29.31 1.52
N PHE A 620 3.15 28.21 1.03
CA PHE A 620 4.34 27.59 1.62
C PHE A 620 5.59 28.44 1.36
N GLY A 621 6.05 29.15 2.40
CA GLY A 621 7.42 29.64 2.53
C GLY A 621 7.97 29.16 3.87
N LYS A 622 9.01 28.31 3.86
CA LYS A 622 9.78 28.02 5.07
C LYS A 622 10.54 29.29 5.46
N HIS A 623 10.15 29.95 6.54
CA HIS A 623 11.05 30.89 7.20
C HIS A 623 12.18 30.09 7.85
N MET A 624 13.39 30.30 7.33
CA MET A 624 14.63 29.82 7.89
C MET A 624 15.01 30.71 9.08
N PHE A 625 14.50 30.41 10.28
CA PHE A 625 15.09 30.82 11.56
C PHE A 625 14.63 29.80 12.62
N SER A 626 15.58 29.15 13.29
CA SER A 626 15.28 28.23 14.38
C SER A 626 14.68 29.01 15.56
N GLU A 627 13.47 28.60 15.97
CA GLU A 627 12.69 29.26 17.01
C GLU A 627 13.16 28.88 18.42
N THR A 628 14.47 28.85 18.66
CA THR A 628 15.06 28.48 19.97
C THR A 628 16.03 29.49 20.55
N THR A 629 16.30 30.61 19.88
CA THR A 629 17.26 31.63 20.38
C THR A 629 16.65 33.04 20.55
N ALA A 630 15.37 33.24 20.19
CA ALA A 630 14.69 34.54 20.33
C ALA A 630 13.80 34.67 21.60
N ARG A 631 13.53 33.57 22.31
CA ARG A 631 12.77 33.59 23.58
C ARG A 631 13.63 33.95 24.79
N SER A 632 14.93 33.63 24.78
CA SER A 632 15.83 33.93 25.91
C SER A 632 16.29 35.39 25.97
N THR A 633 16.25 36.14 24.86
CA THR A 633 16.64 37.56 24.78
C THR A 633 15.47 38.51 25.04
N LEU A 634 14.24 38.13 24.69
CA LEU A 634 13.03 38.92 24.95
C LEU A 634 12.56 38.87 26.41
N ASP A 635 12.79 37.76 27.12
CA ASP A 635 12.49 37.66 28.55
C ASP A 635 13.50 38.40 29.43
N PHE A 636 14.75 38.56 28.98
CA PHE A 636 15.77 39.36 29.67
C PHE A 636 15.54 40.87 29.53
N MET A 637 14.91 41.33 28.44
CA MET A 637 14.59 42.75 28.22
C MET A 637 13.25 43.18 28.85
N ARG A 638 12.30 42.25 29.07
CA ARG A 638 11.00 42.56 29.70
C ARG A 638 11.04 42.63 31.23
N ALA A 639 12.06 42.06 31.87
CA ALA A 639 12.24 42.14 33.32
C ALA A 639 12.82 43.49 33.82
N ARG A 640 13.35 44.34 32.92
CA ARG A 640 14.05 45.59 33.29
C ARG A 640 13.18 46.86 33.20
N ASN A 641 12.02 46.82 32.55
CA ASN A 641 11.15 47.99 32.31
C ASN A 641 9.85 48.02 33.15
N ARG A 642 9.76 47.25 34.26
CA ARG A 642 8.64 47.30 35.22
C ARG A 642 9.07 47.66 36.65
N LYS A 643 10.09 48.50 36.77
CA LYS A 643 10.35 49.28 37.98
C LYS A 643 10.65 50.70 37.54
N VAL A 644 9.59 51.50 37.41
CA VAL A 644 9.54 52.97 37.53
C VAL A 644 8.07 53.34 37.26
N GLU A 645 7.59 54.28 38.06
CA GLU A 645 6.22 54.84 38.10
C GLU A 645 5.17 54.06 38.90
N GLY A 646 5.02 54.52 40.15
CA GLY A 646 3.89 54.21 41.00
C GLY A 646 2.96 55.41 41.22
N LYS A 647 1.92 55.10 42.01
CA LYS A 647 1.03 55.98 42.81
C LYS A 647 -0.14 56.69 42.11
N LYS A 648 -1.34 56.25 42.56
CA LYS A 648 -2.58 56.97 42.97
C LYS A 648 -3.82 56.37 42.27
N SER A 649 -5.02 56.23 42.84
CA SER A 649 -5.59 56.17 44.19
C SER A 649 -7.10 55.86 44.03
N HIS A 650 -7.66 55.02 44.91
CA HIS A 650 -9.06 54.94 45.40
C HIS A 650 -10.28 55.03 44.44
N SER A 651 -11.19 54.05 44.51
CA SER A 651 -12.43 54.16 45.32
C SER A 651 -13.36 52.95 45.16
N THR A 652 -14.12 52.75 46.23
CA THR A 652 -15.06 51.69 46.62
C THR A 652 -16.44 51.85 45.93
N VAL A 653 -17.24 50.78 45.85
CA VAL A 653 -18.70 50.73 46.17
C VAL A 653 -19.31 49.42 45.62
N GLY A 654 -20.06 48.71 46.47
CA GLY A 654 -21.07 47.75 45.99
C GLY A 654 -21.27 46.48 46.81
N GLN A 655 -21.57 46.58 48.10
CA GLN A 655 -22.06 45.47 48.93
C GLN A 655 -23.60 45.54 49.09
N LEU A 656 -24.22 44.36 49.24
CA LEU A 656 -25.48 44.05 49.94
C LEU A 656 -26.84 44.13 49.21
N LYS A 657 -27.51 42.96 49.15
CA LYS A 657 -28.89 42.70 49.63
C LYS A 657 -29.03 41.18 49.87
N ARG A 658 -28.97 40.71 51.13
CA ARG A 658 -30.09 40.25 52.02
C ARG A 658 -30.88 39.06 51.44
N LEU A 659 -30.65 37.83 51.95
CA LEU A 659 -31.29 37.17 53.11
C LEU A 659 -32.79 36.85 52.93
N ARG A 660 -33.14 35.55 52.92
CA ARG A 660 -34.31 35.01 53.65
C ARG A 660 -34.28 33.47 53.79
N SER A 661 -34.32 33.04 55.07
CA SER A 661 -34.95 31.84 55.70
C SER A 661 -34.68 30.44 55.12
N MET A 662 -34.00 29.49 55.80
CA MET A 662 -34.34 28.71 57.03
C MET A 662 -35.52 27.71 56.92
N SER A 663 -35.26 26.50 57.43
CA SER A 663 -36.13 25.31 57.62
C SER A 663 -36.21 24.37 56.39
N ARG A 664 -36.07 23.03 56.43
CA ARG A 664 -36.06 21.95 57.45
C ARG A 664 -35.13 20.83 56.93
N ARG A 665 -34.17 20.28 57.71
CA ARG A 665 -34.21 19.02 58.49
C ARG A 665 -34.87 17.78 57.84
N GLU A 666 -34.04 16.72 57.79
CA GLU A 666 -34.32 15.26 57.83
C GLU A 666 -34.99 14.63 56.60
N GLY A 667 -34.57 13.47 56.05
CA GLY A 667 -33.52 12.51 56.41
C GLY A 667 -33.57 11.28 55.48
N ARG A 668 -32.57 10.39 55.62
CA ARG A 668 -32.50 8.95 55.24
C ARG A 668 -32.68 8.58 53.74
N ALA A 669 -31.62 8.12 53.07
CA ALA A 669 -31.02 6.79 53.09
C ALA A 669 -31.81 5.71 52.30
N THR A 670 -31.14 5.24 51.23
CA THR A 670 -31.10 3.89 50.63
C THR A 670 -32.41 3.22 50.15
N PHE A 671 -32.43 2.85 48.87
CA PHE A 671 -32.17 1.48 48.43
C PHE A 671 -31.36 1.47 47.14
#